data_AF-A0A9C7QDV1-F1
#
_entry.id   AF-A0A9C7QDV1-F1
#
_cell.length_a   1.000
_cell.length_b   1.000
_cell.length_c   1.000
_cell.angle_alpha   90.00
_cell.angle_beta   90.00
_cell.angle_gamma   90.00
#
_symmetry.space_group_name_H-M   'P 1'
#
loop_
_entity.id
_entity.type
_entity.pdbx_description
1 polymer ?
#
loop_
_entity_poly.entity_id
_entity_poly.type
_entity_poly.pdbx_seq_one_letter_code
_entity_poly.pdbx_strand_id
1 'polypeptide(L)'
;YVNACINHGEIFGRKDVGGIVGQMEPYQSIDFDKDTVQKLLDEMDVLGGLVDDLIDDAKGAGDAINDRVQGLTWQMDNLKNSADDISDRTTELYNGWTDGINEISSRVDEALDGVGPALDGFRDGLDQLSQFSGALEAVFDQINASGDDMKKAIDEGKEGLDILNRGIDQISAALDDISAAADELAAGMGDTDRVEAAVKDIIKALNNANGEVKNISTAFTKIGDACDKLEEWVTGKDFQKLADGLVDLGESMQDITKALSKMSSALQKIVGSVDADELQKALDEYNAASEELAKAAAHAAAALKEASSTVPDNDKVKKELSEAADDLEKAGEHIADAADHISKAVDADQLSQGLKEMESAAEDLSKALDKAQKAIEDITDAFKNITDSDVPQDVYDEISEQLKKINTSIQNISGSADDINKALDEITTQIDSGKLKDSVESISDAADKLSDAADTIASSTDSFNAAADDISAAIDKLQGASESASDAFVYLEKACDTFSDAFDQLSKTVKTLGDKPKVEFPAADEGFTAAVDSFSNDFAGITSAISSISSTAEAQGDILLDDLQKISDEFAVITDILQELKDKTLNSDDKDGFTTDVSEDESNSRQGKVYSCTNAGGVQGDLNVGGITGSMAIDFDFDPEDDIASNGERSYSFSYKVRDVIDSCTNTGEITAKKNYSGGIVGKQDMGAVLSSVENGKVTSTSGSYAGGIAGYSVSAIRKCIAKVTISAAGYVGGIAGQGVILTDNAAILDVYDCTERSGSIAGYVDFTDDNAEVLRNSFVDRGVAGIDGISYAGKAAPVDFERFRQLAGSTAVIDVTFEVDGEVVSTVSVDYGGALKDSDFPEIPAREGCFAEWSDFDSKCITFPVTVEAIYTPYVTVIESPEKSADGFGLVLADGLFGNTGSVSVKTESSSVFAPDNNSQLRLVDIDCAIPDGTVTGLRFLVPEGKGSLNVMQFVNGSWKNVEFRENGHYLIVDDPVLDNGTAYYCIQLRQLEFIPIIIIGGCVVIALINIILWTILIKRRRAAKKAAAAESGKTPADSGEKAEAADEKAETADNK
;
A
#
# COMPACT_ATOMS: atom_id res chain seq x y z
N TYR A 1 -1.82 -39.74 -18.48
CA TYR A 1 -3.19 -39.65 -19.01
C TYR A 1 -3.99 -38.75 -18.11
N VAL A 2 -4.50 -37.64 -18.63
CA VAL A 2 -5.43 -36.74 -17.91
C VAL A 2 -6.73 -36.73 -18.71
N ASN A 3 -7.89 -36.77 -18.04
CA ASN A 3 -9.16 -37.00 -18.72
C ASN A 3 -10.34 -36.38 -17.99
N ALA A 4 -11.10 -35.53 -18.69
CA ALA A 4 -12.31 -34.88 -18.17
C ALA A 4 -12.09 -34.10 -16.87
N CYS A 5 -10.88 -33.58 -16.66
CA CYS A 5 -10.57 -32.67 -15.57
C CYS A 5 -11.10 -31.26 -15.89
N ILE A 6 -11.63 -30.57 -14.88
CA ILE A 6 -12.15 -29.20 -15.03
C ILE A 6 -11.47 -28.32 -13.98
N ASN A 7 -10.87 -27.21 -14.41
CA ASN A 7 -10.36 -26.16 -13.52
C ASN A 7 -11.26 -24.92 -13.54
N HIS A 8 -11.48 -24.34 -12.36
CA HIS A 8 -12.22 -23.09 -12.13
C HIS A 8 -11.44 -22.09 -11.25
N GLY A 9 -10.21 -22.40 -10.84
CA GLY A 9 -9.40 -21.54 -9.99
C GLY A 9 -8.32 -20.82 -10.80
N GLU A 10 -7.97 -19.60 -10.37
CA GLU A 10 -6.83 -18.85 -10.91
C GLU A 10 -5.50 -19.58 -10.64
N ILE A 11 -4.68 -19.73 -11.68
CA ILE A 11 -3.35 -20.36 -11.60
C ILE A 11 -2.28 -19.32 -11.90
N PHE A 12 -1.33 -19.16 -10.97
CA PHE A 12 -0.20 -18.24 -11.08
C PHE A 12 1.12 -19.03 -11.08
N GLY A 13 2.00 -18.75 -12.03
CA GLY A 13 3.32 -19.39 -12.13
C GLY A 13 4.37 -18.49 -12.77
N ARG A 14 5.49 -19.09 -13.20
CA ARG A 14 6.63 -18.37 -13.81
C ARG A 14 6.92 -18.84 -15.24
N LYS A 15 7.24 -20.12 -15.41
CA LYS A 15 7.52 -20.80 -16.69
C LYS A 15 6.59 -22.02 -16.75
N ASP A 16 6.17 -22.42 -17.95
CA ASP A 16 5.37 -23.63 -18.24
C ASP A 16 4.12 -23.73 -17.35
N VAL A 17 3.31 -22.68 -17.42
CA VAL A 17 2.11 -22.54 -16.59
C VAL A 17 0.89 -22.95 -17.40
N GLY A 18 0.12 -23.91 -16.91
CA GLY A 18 -1.11 -24.33 -17.58
C GLY A 18 -2.27 -24.68 -16.67
N GLY A 19 -3.50 -24.50 -17.20
CA GLY A 19 -4.76 -24.64 -16.47
C GLY A 19 -5.11 -26.07 -16.02
N ILE A 20 -4.49 -27.10 -16.62
CA ILE A 20 -4.73 -28.52 -16.33
C ILE A 20 -3.43 -29.29 -16.10
N VAL A 21 -2.37 -28.94 -16.84
CA VAL A 21 -1.00 -29.48 -16.74
C VAL A 21 -0.02 -28.30 -16.80
N GLY A 22 1.14 -28.37 -16.15
CA GLY A 22 2.17 -27.32 -16.26
C GLY A 22 3.00 -27.48 -17.53
N GLN A 23 3.95 -28.41 -17.49
CA GLN A 23 4.65 -28.95 -18.65
C GLN A 23 4.10 -30.36 -18.95
N MET A 24 3.87 -30.65 -20.22
CA MET A 24 3.46 -31.98 -20.68
C MET A 24 4.66 -32.66 -21.35
N GLU A 25 5.18 -33.69 -20.69
CA GLU A 25 6.21 -34.58 -21.22
C GLU A 25 5.58 -35.65 -22.10
N PRO A 26 6.24 -36.05 -23.21
CA PRO A 26 5.78 -37.17 -24.01
C PRO A 26 5.92 -38.49 -23.25
N TYR A 27 4.98 -39.40 -23.49
CA TYR A 27 5.22 -40.80 -23.16
C TYR A 27 6.24 -41.38 -24.12
N GLN A 28 7.44 -41.65 -23.60
CA GLN A 28 8.49 -42.39 -24.29
C GLN A 28 8.24 -43.91 -24.17
N SER A 29 8.46 -44.63 -25.27
CA SER A 29 8.56 -46.10 -25.28
C SER A 29 9.70 -46.54 -26.20
N ILE A 30 10.62 -47.33 -25.66
CA ILE A 30 11.71 -47.96 -26.42
C ILE A 30 11.19 -49.26 -27.03
N ASP A 31 11.08 -49.33 -28.36
CA ASP A 31 10.85 -50.60 -29.04
C ASP A 31 12.19 -51.36 -29.14
N PHE A 32 12.45 -52.20 -28.15
CA PHE A 32 13.59 -53.12 -28.17
C PHE A 32 13.30 -54.31 -29.09
N ASP A 33 14.12 -54.50 -30.11
CA ASP A 33 13.94 -55.53 -31.14
C ASP A 33 14.36 -56.96 -30.70
N LYS A 34 14.07 -57.27 -29.44
CA LYS A 34 14.11 -58.62 -28.87
C LYS A 34 13.17 -59.58 -29.63
N ASP A 35 12.16 -58.98 -30.25
CA ASP A 35 11.19 -59.60 -31.15
C ASP A 35 11.87 -60.30 -32.35
N THR A 36 12.89 -59.71 -33.00
CA THR A 36 13.49 -60.32 -34.21
C THR A 36 14.33 -61.57 -33.89
N VAL A 37 15.10 -61.60 -32.79
CA VAL A 37 15.81 -62.81 -32.35
C VAL A 37 14.82 -63.89 -31.88
N GLN A 38 13.76 -63.51 -31.17
CA GLN A 38 12.75 -64.46 -30.73
C GLN A 38 11.97 -65.06 -31.92
N LYS A 39 11.58 -64.24 -32.92
CA LYS A 39 10.97 -64.73 -34.17
C LYS A 39 11.88 -65.71 -34.89
N LEU A 40 13.18 -65.44 -34.97
CA LEU A 40 14.14 -66.38 -35.56
C LEU A 40 14.12 -67.74 -34.83
N LEU A 41 14.08 -67.75 -33.49
CA LEU A 41 13.99 -68.98 -32.70
C LEU A 41 12.62 -69.68 -32.80
N ASP A 42 11.54 -68.91 -32.88
CA ASP A 42 10.17 -69.43 -33.00
C ASP A 42 9.95 -70.09 -34.37
N GLU A 43 10.34 -69.44 -35.48
CA GLU A 43 10.23 -70.03 -36.82
C GLU A 43 11.29 -71.13 -37.06
N MET A 44 12.39 -71.17 -36.31
CA MET A 44 13.27 -72.35 -36.24
C MET A 44 12.56 -73.58 -35.66
N ASP A 45 11.68 -73.41 -34.66
CA ASP A 45 10.88 -74.52 -34.13
C ASP A 45 9.73 -74.92 -35.07
N VAL A 46 9.15 -73.97 -35.82
CA VAL A 46 8.21 -74.27 -36.91
C VAL A 46 8.88 -75.09 -38.02
N LEU A 47 10.04 -74.65 -38.51
CA LEU A 47 10.82 -75.37 -39.51
C LEU A 47 11.27 -76.75 -39.00
N GLY A 48 11.64 -76.86 -37.72
CA GLY A 48 11.96 -78.14 -37.09
C GLY A 48 10.80 -79.13 -37.18
N GLY A 49 9.58 -78.68 -36.89
CA GLY A 49 8.36 -79.48 -37.05
C GLY A 49 8.09 -79.91 -38.49
N LEU A 50 8.26 -79.00 -39.46
CA LEU A 50 8.10 -79.33 -40.90
C LEU A 50 9.14 -80.36 -41.38
N VAL A 51 10.37 -80.32 -40.85
CA VAL A 51 11.41 -81.31 -41.15
C VAL A 51 11.09 -82.66 -40.50
N ASP A 52 10.53 -82.70 -39.30
CA ASP A 52 10.07 -83.95 -38.66
C ASP A 52 8.90 -84.60 -39.40
N ASP A 53 7.93 -83.80 -39.90
CA ASP A 53 6.85 -84.29 -40.77
C ASP A 53 7.42 -84.88 -42.09
N LEU A 54 8.36 -84.18 -42.74
CA LEU A 54 9.09 -84.70 -43.91
C LEU A 54 9.85 -85.99 -43.60
N ILE A 55 10.42 -86.14 -42.40
CA ILE A 55 11.08 -87.37 -41.94
C ILE A 55 10.08 -88.52 -41.77
N ASP A 56 8.86 -88.26 -41.28
CA ASP A 56 7.83 -89.30 -41.11
C ASP A 56 7.29 -89.82 -42.45
N ASP A 57 7.00 -88.94 -43.42
CA ASP A 57 6.55 -89.37 -44.76
C ASP A 57 7.70 -89.90 -45.65
N ALA A 58 8.94 -89.43 -45.47
CA ALA A 58 10.11 -90.00 -46.14
C ALA A 58 10.39 -91.47 -45.78
N LYS A 59 9.94 -91.95 -44.61
CA LYS A 59 10.03 -93.38 -44.22
C LYS A 59 9.23 -94.29 -45.15
N GLY A 60 8.26 -93.76 -45.91
CA GLY A 60 7.54 -94.48 -46.97
C GLY A 60 8.29 -94.56 -48.31
N ALA A 61 9.28 -93.69 -48.57
CA ALA A 61 9.88 -93.48 -49.89
C ALA A 61 11.23 -94.20 -50.12
N GLY A 62 11.75 -94.88 -49.09
CA GLY A 62 12.88 -95.82 -49.18
C GLY A 62 14.25 -95.27 -48.75
N ASP A 63 15.15 -96.20 -48.45
CA ASP A 63 16.43 -96.00 -47.74
C ASP A 63 17.24 -94.79 -48.23
N ALA A 64 17.36 -94.60 -49.56
CA ALA A 64 18.17 -93.55 -50.16
C ALA A 64 17.61 -92.11 -49.98
N ILE A 65 16.33 -91.97 -49.60
CA ILE A 65 15.75 -90.68 -49.19
C ILE A 65 15.90 -90.54 -47.68
N ASN A 66 15.56 -91.57 -46.89
CA ASN A 66 15.77 -91.59 -45.42
C ASN A 66 17.19 -91.15 -45.03
N ASP A 67 18.23 -91.70 -45.66
CA ASP A 67 19.63 -91.38 -45.35
C ASP A 67 20.00 -89.92 -45.65
N ARG A 68 19.24 -89.25 -46.54
CA ARG A 68 19.41 -87.82 -46.83
C ARG A 68 18.66 -86.94 -45.84
N VAL A 69 17.43 -87.30 -45.44
CA VAL A 69 16.68 -86.51 -44.45
C VAL A 69 17.28 -86.65 -43.04
N GLN A 70 17.88 -87.79 -42.69
CA GLN A 70 18.71 -87.89 -41.47
C GLN A 70 19.96 -86.99 -41.51
N GLY A 71 20.46 -86.69 -42.73
CA GLY A 71 21.51 -85.68 -42.93
C GLY A 71 21.01 -84.25 -42.69
N LEU A 72 19.73 -83.96 -42.99
CA LEU A 72 19.10 -82.68 -42.66
C LEU A 72 18.97 -82.47 -41.16
N THR A 73 18.51 -83.48 -40.40
CA THR A 73 18.34 -83.37 -38.94
C THR A 73 19.61 -82.86 -38.26
N TRP A 74 20.77 -83.43 -38.61
CA TRP A 74 22.04 -83.02 -38.03
C TRP A 74 22.48 -81.59 -38.40
N GLN A 75 22.10 -81.10 -39.58
CA GLN A 75 22.35 -79.71 -39.95
C GLN A 75 21.38 -78.75 -39.23
N MET A 76 20.12 -79.15 -39.03
CA MET A 76 19.13 -78.40 -38.26
C MET A 76 19.54 -78.29 -36.77
N ASP A 77 20.06 -79.38 -36.19
CA ASP A 77 20.67 -79.37 -34.85
C ASP A 77 21.79 -78.30 -34.77
N ASN A 78 22.74 -78.28 -35.73
CA ASN A 78 23.82 -77.29 -35.74
C ASN A 78 23.29 -75.86 -35.88
N LEU A 79 22.32 -75.64 -36.78
CA LEU A 79 21.73 -74.32 -37.00
C LEU A 79 21.08 -73.77 -35.73
N LYS A 80 20.34 -74.61 -34.99
CA LYS A 80 19.72 -74.21 -33.73
C LYS A 80 20.77 -73.88 -32.65
N ASN A 81 21.86 -74.64 -32.57
CA ASN A 81 22.98 -74.30 -31.66
C ASN A 81 23.64 -72.96 -32.04
N SER A 82 23.77 -72.64 -33.33
CA SER A 82 24.26 -71.32 -33.79
C SER A 82 23.24 -70.19 -33.51
N ALA A 83 21.93 -70.49 -33.48
CA ALA A 83 20.89 -69.54 -33.09
C ALA A 83 20.95 -69.21 -31.59
N ASP A 84 21.11 -70.24 -30.76
CA ASP A 84 21.27 -70.10 -29.31
C ASP A 84 22.52 -69.28 -28.95
N ASP A 85 23.66 -69.48 -29.64
CA ASP A 85 24.90 -68.69 -29.44
C ASP A 85 24.72 -67.20 -29.80
N ILE A 86 23.96 -66.89 -30.87
CA ILE A 86 23.59 -65.49 -31.18
C ILE A 86 22.71 -64.90 -30.05
N SER A 87 21.76 -65.68 -29.53
CA SER A 87 20.84 -65.24 -28.47
C SER A 87 21.53 -65.00 -27.12
N ASP A 88 22.41 -65.91 -26.69
CA ASP A 88 23.20 -65.75 -25.46
C ASP A 88 24.12 -64.53 -25.56
N ARG A 89 24.83 -64.35 -26.69
CA ARG A 89 25.73 -63.20 -26.90
C ARG A 89 24.99 -61.87 -27.04
N THR A 90 23.77 -61.88 -27.61
CA THR A 90 22.87 -60.71 -27.58
C THR A 90 22.46 -60.37 -26.15
N THR A 91 22.24 -61.38 -25.30
CA THR A 91 21.89 -61.22 -23.89
C THR A 91 23.07 -60.68 -23.06
N GLU A 92 24.31 -61.08 -23.36
CA GLU A 92 25.51 -60.49 -22.72
C GLU A 92 25.67 -59.00 -23.07
N LEU A 93 25.48 -58.61 -24.33
CA LEU A 93 25.48 -57.20 -24.75
C LEU A 93 24.40 -56.39 -24.04
N TYR A 94 23.16 -56.92 -23.97
CA TYR A 94 22.04 -56.29 -23.25
C TYR A 94 22.34 -56.07 -21.77
N ASN A 95 22.93 -57.07 -21.10
CA ASN A 95 23.28 -56.96 -19.68
C ASN A 95 24.35 -55.89 -19.45
N GLY A 96 25.42 -55.85 -20.27
CA GLY A 96 26.46 -54.83 -20.14
C GLY A 96 25.99 -53.40 -20.48
N TRP A 97 25.01 -53.25 -21.38
CA TRP A 97 24.32 -51.96 -21.58
C TRP A 97 23.45 -51.58 -20.37
N THR A 98 22.74 -52.55 -19.78
CA THR A 98 21.92 -52.35 -18.57
C THR A 98 22.81 -51.90 -17.39
N ASP A 99 23.97 -52.53 -17.20
CA ASP A 99 24.95 -52.13 -16.18
C ASP A 99 25.53 -50.73 -16.45
N GLY A 100 25.82 -50.39 -17.71
CA GLY A 100 26.25 -49.04 -18.09
C GLY A 100 25.20 -47.95 -17.80
N ILE A 101 23.92 -48.23 -18.07
CA ILE A 101 22.81 -47.33 -17.76
C ILE A 101 22.61 -47.21 -16.24
N ASN A 102 22.71 -48.30 -15.48
CA ASN A 102 22.63 -48.27 -14.01
C ASN A 102 23.78 -47.45 -13.38
N GLU A 103 25.00 -47.56 -13.91
CA GLU A 103 26.16 -46.76 -13.48
C GLU A 103 25.98 -45.27 -13.81
N ILE A 104 25.33 -44.92 -14.94
CA ILE A 104 24.96 -43.54 -15.27
C ILE A 104 23.88 -43.03 -14.31
N SER A 105 22.80 -43.79 -14.09
CA SER A 105 21.72 -43.43 -13.14
C SER A 105 22.30 -43.15 -11.75
N SER A 106 23.15 -44.03 -11.22
CA SER A 106 23.80 -43.88 -9.92
C SER A 106 24.70 -42.64 -9.82
N ARG A 107 25.25 -42.15 -10.94
CA ARG A 107 26.00 -40.88 -11.00
C ARG A 107 25.11 -39.66 -11.09
N VAL A 108 23.97 -39.76 -11.77
CA VAL A 108 22.93 -38.70 -11.79
C VAL A 108 22.31 -38.57 -10.39
N ASP A 109 22.00 -39.69 -9.72
CA ASP A 109 21.52 -39.70 -8.34
C ASP A 109 22.52 -39.02 -7.38
N GLU A 110 23.81 -39.36 -7.44
CA GLU A 110 24.87 -38.68 -6.67
C GLU A 110 24.99 -37.18 -7.01
N ALA A 111 24.80 -36.79 -8.28
CA ALA A 111 24.84 -35.40 -8.70
C ALA A 111 23.66 -34.60 -8.12
N LEU A 112 22.45 -35.17 -8.16
CA LEU A 112 21.23 -34.56 -7.63
C LEU A 112 21.27 -34.45 -6.09
N ASP A 113 21.72 -35.49 -5.39
CA ASP A 113 21.99 -35.45 -3.94
C ASP A 113 23.02 -34.36 -3.57
N GLY A 114 23.98 -34.08 -4.45
CA GLY A 114 24.98 -33.02 -4.28
C GLY A 114 24.46 -31.61 -4.58
N VAL A 115 23.62 -31.46 -5.61
CA VAL A 115 23.09 -30.16 -6.09
C VAL A 115 21.90 -29.66 -5.27
N GLY A 116 20.98 -30.54 -4.87
CA GLY A 116 19.75 -30.16 -4.15
C GLY A 116 20.01 -29.29 -2.90
N PRO A 117 20.83 -29.75 -1.93
CA PRO A 117 21.13 -28.96 -0.73
C PRO A 117 21.91 -27.67 -1.01
N ALA A 118 22.62 -27.58 -2.14
CA ALA A 118 23.29 -26.35 -2.55
C ALA A 118 22.30 -25.33 -3.16
N LEU A 119 21.22 -25.78 -3.81
CA LEU A 119 20.11 -24.91 -4.24
C LEU A 119 19.31 -24.41 -3.04
N ASP A 120 19.09 -25.25 -2.02
CA ASP A 120 18.49 -24.84 -0.75
C ASP A 120 19.37 -23.79 -0.02
N GLY A 121 20.68 -24.03 0.11
CA GLY A 121 21.61 -23.04 0.65
C GLY A 121 21.66 -21.73 -0.17
N PHE A 122 21.50 -21.82 -1.49
CA PHE A 122 21.35 -20.64 -2.36
C PHE A 122 20.11 -19.81 -2.00
N ARG A 123 18.99 -20.50 -1.75
CA ARG A 123 17.72 -19.87 -1.37
C ARG A 123 17.82 -19.23 0.02
N ASP A 124 18.35 -19.95 0.99
CA ASP A 124 18.55 -19.44 2.35
C ASP A 124 19.46 -18.20 2.35
N GLY A 125 20.54 -18.20 1.57
CA GLY A 125 21.42 -17.04 1.39
C GLY A 125 20.72 -15.83 0.77
N LEU A 126 19.79 -16.04 -0.17
CA LEU A 126 18.96 -14.97 -0.75
C LEU A 126 17.94 -14.43 0.26
N ASP A 127 17.32 -15.28 1.08
CA ASP A 127 16.43 -14.86 2.17
C ASP A 127 17.20 -14.07 3.24
N GLN A 128 18.46 -14.43 3.54
CA GLN A 128 19.33 -13.61 4.40
C GLN A 128 19.65 -12.25 3.77
N LEU A 129 19.96 -12.17 2.46
CA LEU A 129 20.16 -10.89 1.77
C LEU A 129 18.90 -10.00 1.77
N SER A 130 17.71 -10.60 1.67
CA SER A 130 16.45 -9.86 1.78
C SER A 130 16.26 -9.25 3.19
N GLN A 131 16.65 -9.98 4.25
CA GLN A 131 16.61 -9.48 5.62
C GLN A 131 17.66 -8.39 5.88
N PHE A 132 18.86 -8.53 5.31
CA PHE A 132 19.87 -7.46 5.29
C PHE A 132 19.32 -6.17 4.65
N SER A 133 18.64 -6.28 3.50
CA SER A 133 18.06 -5.12 2.81
C SER A 133 17.00 -4.40 3.65
N GLY A 134 16.07 -5.14 4.27
CA GLY A 134 15.03 -4.54 5.12
C GLY A 134 15.56 -3.95 6.42
N ALA A 135 16.59 -4.57 7.01
CA ALA A 135 17.28 -4.00 8.17
C ALA A 135 18.01 -2.69 7.81
N LEU A 136 18.65 -2.63 6.62
CA LEU A 136 19.31 -1.42 6.12
C LEU A 136 18.32 -0.30 5.76
N GLU A 137 17.14 -0.62 5.23
CA GLU A 137 16.04 0.34 5.02
C GLU A 137 15.63 1.00 6.34
N ALA A 138 15.45 0.19 7.40
CA ALA A 138 15.15 0.69 8.74
C ALA A 138 16.26 1.60 9.33
N VAL A 139 17.54 1.40 8.97
CA VAL A 139 18.63 2.33 9.35
C VAL A 139 18.41 3.70 8.74
N PHE A 140 18.09 3.78 7.44
CA PHE A 140 17.88 5.06 6.77
C PHE A 140 16.63 5.80 7.26
N ASP A 141 15.52 5.09 7.47
CA ASP A 141 14.29 5.70 8.02
C ASP A 141 14.50 6.30 9.41
N GLN A 142 15.23 5.60 10.29
CA GLN A 142 15.52 6.09 11.63
C GLN A 142 16.50 7.28 11.63
N ILE A 143 17.49 7.29 10.73
CA ILE A 143 18.39 8.45 10.54
C ILE A 143 17.61 9.66 10.01
N ASN A 144 16.73 9.48 9.02
CA ASN A 144 15.89 10.55 8.48
C ASN A 144 14.95 11.11 9.57
N ALA A 145 14.25 10.23 10.29
CA ALA A 145 13.33 10.60 11.37
C ALA A 145 14.05 11.22 12.58
N SER A 146 15.35 10.97 12.78
CA SER A 146 16.18 11.66 13.77
C SER A 146 16.55 13.07 13.32
N GLY A 147 16.84 13.25 12.02
CA GLY A 147 17.11 14.56 11.43
C GLY A 147 15.93 15.53 11.52
N ASP A 148 14.70 15.03 11.35
CA ASP A 148 13.49 15.85 11.53
C ASP A 148 13.24 16.22 13.01
N ASP A 149 13.40 15.31 13.97
CA ASP A 149 13.31 15.61 15.41
C ASP A 149 14.38 16.63 15.85
N MET A 150 15.64 16.41 15.46
CA MET A 150 16.76 17.31 15.78
C MET A 150 16.51 18.73 15.23
N LYS A 151 15.87 18.83 14.06
CA LYS A 151 15.45 20.11 13.47
C LYS A 151 14.29 20.75 14.24
N LYS A 152 13.28 19.97 14.64
CA LYS A 152 12.15 20.45 15.44
C LYS A 152 12.62 20.98 16.79
N ALA A 153 13.52 20.28 17.49
CA ALA A 153 14.18 20.77 18.71
C ALA A 153 14.95 22.08 18.50
N ILE A 154 15.65 22.22 17.37
CA ILE A 154 16.39 23.44 17.01
C ILE A 154 15.46 24.63 16.77
N ASP A 155 14.24 24.41 16.28
CA ASP A 155 13.25 25.47 16.07
C ASP A 155 12.48 25.80 17.37
N GLU A 156 12.09 24.79 18.17
CA GLU A 156 11.46 24.99 19.49
C GLU A 156 12.42 25.66 20.51
N GLY A 157 13.71 25.31 20.47
CA GLY A 157 14.73 25.95 21.30
C GLY A 157 14.97 27.44 20.95
N LYS A 158 14.78 27.84 19.68
CA LYS A 158 14.78 29.26 19.28
C LYS A 158 13.54 29.97 19.77
N GLU A 159 12.36 29.35 19.66
CA GLU A 159 11.11 29.93 20.15
C GLU A 159 11.17 30.15 21.67
N GLY A 160 11.70 29.18 22.43
CA GLY A 160 11.99 29.34 23.86
C GLY A 160 12.91 30.53 24.16
N LEU A 161 14.01 30.71 23.40
CA LEU A 161 14.90 31.87 23.54
C LEU A 161 14.21 33.20 23.19
N ASP A 162 13.41 33.27 22.14
CA ASP A 162 12.69 34.48 21.73
C ASP A 162 11.52 34.85 22.67
N ILE A 163 10.95 33.87 23.38
CA ILE A 163 10.00 34.09 24.48
C ILE A 163 10.75 34.56 25.74
N LEU A 164 11.85 33.91 26.10
CA LEU A 164 12.63 34.24 27.31
C LEU A 164 13.25 35.64 27.24
N ASN A 165 13.79 36.03 26.08
CA ASN A 165 14.29 37.40 25.85
C ASN A 165 13.19 38.46 26.05
N ARG A 166 11.96 38.17 25.62
CA ARG A 166 10.80 39.05 25.79
C ARG A 166 10.46 39.27 27.27
N GLY A 167 10.50 38.20 28.07
CA GLY A 167 10.35 38.27 29.52
C GLY A 167 11.42 39.15 30.19
N ILE A 168 12.69 39.06 29.75
CA ILE A 168 13.77 39.93 30.24
C ILE A 168 13.54 41.40 29.87
N ASP A 169 13.10 41.69 28.64
CA ASP A 169 12.77 43.07 28.22
C ASP A 169 11.59 43.63 29.04
N GLN A 170 10.57 42.82 29.33
CA GLN A 170 9.43 43.18 30.19
C GLN A 170 9.87 43.45 31.63
N ILE A 171 10.70 42.59 32.23
CA ILE A 171 11.28 42.83 33.57
C ILE A 171 12.09 44.11 33.57
N SER A 172 12.95 44.32 32.57
CA SER A 172 13.83 45.49 32.49
C SER A 172 13.01 46.79 32.44
N ALA A 173 11.97 46.82 31.61
CA ALA A 173 11.05 47.95 31.53
C ALA A 173 10.27 48.19 32.84
N ALA A 174 9.80 47.13 33.50
CA ALA A 174 9.08 47.24 34.76
C ALA A 174 9.98 47.71 35.92
N LEU A 175 11.24 47.27 35.97
CA LEU A 175 12.23 47.76 36.94
C LEU A 175 12.55 49.25 36.74
N ASP A 176 12.65 49.71 35.49
CA ASP A 176 12.80 51.15 35.16
C ASP A 176 11.55 51.95 35.56
N ASP A 177 10.34 51.45 35.29
CA ASP A 177 9.07 52.08 35.71
C ASP A 177 8.99 52.22 37.25
N ILE A 178 9.28 51.16 38.02
CA ILE A 178 9.27 51.22 39.49
C ILE A 178 10.37 52.17 40.00
N SER A 179 11.55 52.17 39.37
CA SER A 179 12.65 53.08 39.74
C SER A 179 12.24 54.55 39.56
N ALA A 180 11.61 54.89 38.43
CA ALA A 180 11.10 56.22 38.17
C ALA A 180 9.98 56.63 39.15
N ALA A 181 9.02 55.74 39.40
CA ALA A 181 7.93 55.99 40.33
C ALA A 181 8.41 56.11 41.79
N ALA A 182 9.46 55.38 42.18
CA ALA A 182 10.10 55.49 43.50
C ALA A 182 10.85 56.82 43.67
N ASP A 183 11.53 57.32 42.63
CA ASP A 183 12.15 58.65 42.64
C ASP A 183 11.10 59.77 42.72
N GLU A 184 9.96 59.66 42.02
CA GLU A 184 8.85 60.62 42.15
C GLU A 184 8.18 60.58 43.53
N LEU A 185 7.97 59.38 44.09
CA LEU A 185 7.46 59.16 45.44
C LEU A 185 8.38 59.80 46.50
N ALA A 186 9.70 59.59 46.39
CA ALA A 186 10.69 60.19 47.27
C ALA A 186 10.78 61.72 47.12
N ALA A 187 10.58 62.25 45.91
CA ALA A 187 10.52 63.70 45.66
C ALA A 187 9.21 64.35 46.14
N GLY A 188 8.12 63.59 46.24
CA GLY A 188 6.80 64.06 46.68
C GLY A 188 6.67 64.24 48.20
N MET A 189 7.34 63.39 49.00
CA MET A 189 7.12 63.30 50.45
C MET A 189 8.33 63.83 51.24
N GLY A 190 8.33 65.14 51.51
CA GLY A 190 9.46 65.87 52.11
C GLY A 190 9.73 65.59 53.59
N ASP A 191 10.28 64.41 53.89
CA ASP A 191 10.75 63.88 55.20
C ASP A 191 9.66 63.22 56.08
N THR A 192 9.65 61.88 56.15
CA THR A 192 8.92 61.06 57.15
C THR A 192 9.44 59.61 57.19
N ASP A 193 9.86 59.12 58.36
CA ASP A 193 10.48 57.79 58.59
C ASP A 193 9.71 56.58 58.00
N ARG A 194 8.37 56.66 57.91
CA ARG A 194 7.52 55.58 57.37
C ARG A 194 7.61 55.43 55.85
N VAL A 195 7.82 56.54 55.13
CA VAL A 195 7.99 56.50 53.67
C VAL A 195 9.37 55.94 53.34
N GLU A 196 10.40 56.28 54.13
CA GLU A 196 11.71 55.64 54.01
C GLU A 196 11.61 54.13 54.20
N ALA A 197 10.82 53.64 55.16
CA ALA A 197 10.63 52.21 55.36
C ALA A 197 9.99 51.50 54.15
N ALA A 198 8.88 52.04 53.61
CA ALA A 198 8.20 51.46 52.44
C ALA A 198 9.09 51.49 51.19
N VAL A 199 9.71 52.63 50.88
CA VAL A 199 10.65 52.78 49.76
C VAL A 199 11.87 51.86 49.93
N LYS A 200 12.35 51.64 51.16
CA LYS A 200 13.47 50.74 51.46
C LYS A 200 13.10 49.26 51.30
N ASP A 201 11.89 48.84 51.63
CA ASP A 201 11.42 47.48 51.36
C ASP A 201 11.10 47.27 49.86
N ILE A 202 10.61 48.28 49.13
CA ILE A 202 10.53 48.26 47.65
C ILE A 202 11.94 48.14 47.04
N ILE A 203 12.90 48.97 47.46
CA ILE A 203 14.31 48.88 47.03
C ILE A 203 14.89 47.49 47.34
N LYS A 204 14.51 46.86 48.45
CA LYS A 204 14.94 45.52 48.82
C LYS A 204 14.29 44.44 47.94
N ALA A 205 13.00 44.57 47.60
CA ALA A 205 12.33 43.70 46.63
C ALA A 205 12.96 43.84 45.22
N LEU A 206 13.24 45.07 44.77
CA LEU A 206 13.97 45.35 43.53
C LEU A 206 15.39 44.75 43.54
N ASN A 207 16.12 44.82 44.66
CA ASN A 207 17.44 44.19 44.79
C ASN A 207 17.35 42.65 44.80
N ASN A 208 16.27 42.07 45.32
CA ASN A 208 16.01 40.63 45.20
C ASN A 208 15.68 40.24 43.74
N ALA A 209 14.74 40.93 43.09
CA ALA A 209 14.37 40.68 41.69
C ALA A 209 15.58 40.84 40.73
N ASN A 210 16.41 41.87 40.92
CA ASN A 210 17.69 42.04 40.21
C ASN A 210 18.73 40.95 40.55
N GLY A 211 18.61 40.31 41.72
CA GLY A 211 19.32 39.09 42.07
C GLY A 211 18.84 37.88 41.28
N GLU A 212 17.52 37.73 41.10
CA GLU A 212 16.93 36.65 40.30
C GLU A 212 17.13 36.85 38.79
N VAL A 213 17.15 38.08 38.27
CA VAL A 213 17.61 38.39 36.90
C VAL A 213 19.05 37.91 36.66
N LYS A 214 19.90 37.90 37.70
CA LYS A 214 21.24 37.32 37.64
C LYS A 214 21.23 35.78 37.70
N ASN A 215 20.23 35.17 38.36
CA ASN A 215 20.01 33.73 38.31
C ASN A 215 19.51 33.31 36.91
N ILE A 216 18.59 34.07 36.30
CA ILE A 216 18.20 33.93 34.88
C ILE A 216 19.43 34.08 33.98
N SER A 217 20.28 35.09 34.18
CA SER A 217 21.56 35.22 33.45
C SER A 217 22.51 34.03 33.66
N THR A 218 22.37 33.27 34.75
CA THR A 218 23.13 32.03 35.00
C THR A 218 22.48 30.83 34.30
N ALA A 219 21.14 30.77 34.24
CA ALA A 219 20.41 29.82 33.40
C ALA A 219 20.70 30.06 31.91
N PHE A 220 20.78 31.31 31.44
CA PHE A 220 21.30 31.64 30.10
C PHE A 220 22.71 31.14 29.86
N THR A 221 23.57 31.11 30.90
CA THR A 221 24.91 30.54 30.77
C THR A 221 24.84 29.01 30.67
N LYS A 222 23.95 28.34 31.42
CA LYS A 222 23.71 26.89 31.29
C LYS A 222 23.11 26.49 29.94
N ILE A 223 22.11 27.24 29.45
CA ILE A 223 21.44 27.01 28.17
C ILE A 223 22.42 27.34 27.03
N GLY A 224 23.19 28.41 27.16
CA GLY A 224 24.35 28.69 26.29
C GLY A 224 25.34 27.53 26.28
N ASP A 225 25.83 27.08 27.43
CA ASP A 225 26.72 25.90 27.57
C ASP A 225 26.08 24.61 27.01
N ALA A 226 24.75 24.49 26.94
CA ALA A 226 24.05 23.32 26.38
C ALA A 226 23.88 23.43 24.85
N CYS A 227 23.50 24.61 24.35
CA CYS A 227 23.47 24.92 22.92
C CYS A 227 24.87 24.87 22.31
N ASP A 228 25.89 25.41 22.97
CA ASP A 228 27.30 25.34 22.56
C ASP A 228 27.81 23.88 22.53
N LYS A 229 27.34 23.00 23.44
CA LYS A 229 27.64 21.55 23.38
C LYS A 229 26.89 20.84 22.26
N LEU A 230 25.65 21.23 21.97
CA LEU A 230 24.87 20.69 20.84
C LEU A 230 25.47 21.16 19.51
N GLU A 231 25.92 22.41 19.42
CA GLU A 231 26.69 22.93 18.28
C GLU A 231 28.07 22.28 18.19
N GLU A 232 28.80 22.09 19.31
CA GLU A 232 30.09 21.34 19.32
C GLU A 232 29.90 19.86 18.97
N TRP A 233 28.73 19.25 19.25
CA TRP A 233 28.43 17.91 18.78
C TRP A 233 28.13 17.92 17.27
N VAL A 234 27.12 18.67 16.82
CA VAL A 234 26.63 18.72 15.42
C VAL A 234 27.68 19.26 14.43
N THR A 235 28.49 20.24 14.84
CA THR A 235 29.52 20.87 13.99
C THR A 235 30.93 20.38 14.27
N GLY A 236 31.12 19.64 15.37
CA GLY A 236 32.42 19.13 15.80
C GLY A 236 32.60 17.63 15.55
N LYS A 237 33.63 17.08 16.19
CA LYS A 237 34.30 15.87 15.71
C LYS A 237 33.51 14.58 15.88
N ASP A 238 32.47 14.56 16.70
CA ASP A 238 31.75 13.31 16.98
C ASP A 238 30.57 13.12 16.00
N PHE A 239 29.80 14.17 15.66
CA PHE A 239 28.93 14.13 14.48
C PHE A 239 29.74 14.05 13.17
N GLN A 240 30.94 14.66 13.11
CA GLN A 240 31.85 14.48 11.97
C GLN A 240 32.23 13.01 11.77
N LYS A 241 32.55 12.26 12.83
CA LYS A 241 32.79 10.79 12.75
C LYS A 241 31.54 10.00 12.39
N LEU A 242 30.36 10.39 12.88
CA LEU A 242 29.10 9.78 12.48
C LEU A 242 28.91 9.91 10.96
N ALA A 243 29.15 11.11 10.41
CA ALA A 243 29.11 11.36 8.98
C ALA A 243 30.22 10.65 8.19
N ASP A 244 31.47 10.68 8.68
CA ASP A 244 32.61 9.98 8.05
C ASP A 244 32.37 8.46 8.05
N GLY A 245 31.84 7.88 9.14
CA GLY A 245 31.48 6.45 9.22
C GLY A 245 30.29 6.05 8.34
N LEU A 246 29.35 6.98 8.08
CA LEU A 246 28.29 6.79 7.07
C LEU A 246 28.83 6.92 5.62
N VAL A 247 29.90 7.69 5.40
CA VAL A 247 30.63 7.72 4.12
C VAL A 247 31.44 6.44 3.92
N ASP A 248 32.16 5.97 4.93
CA ASP A 248 32.91 4.70 4.92
C ASP A 248 31.96 3.50 4.73
N LEU A 249 30.75 3.55 5.30
CA LEU A 249 29.67 2.62 4.98
C LEU A 249 29.30 2.69 3.49
N GLY A 250 29.12 3.89 2.94
CA GLY A 250 28.81 4.09 1.52
C GLY A 250 29.89 3.55 0.58
N GLU A 251 31.17 3.72 0.91
CA GLU A 251 32.29 3.11 0.17
C GLU A 251 32.27 1.58 0.31
N SER A 252 32.03 1.06 1.51
CA SER A 252 31.95 -0.38 1.78
C SER A 252 30.76 -1.05 1.08
N MET A 253 29.61 -0.36 0.97
CA MET A 253 28.45 -0.78 0.17
C MET A 253 28.76 -0.80 -1.33
N GLN A 254 29.63 0.09 -1.81
CA GLN A 254 30.13 0.02 -3.19
C GLN A 254 31.00 -1.22 -3.43
N ASP A 255 31.81 -1.64 -2.44
CA ASP A 255 32.61 -2.86 -2.52
C ASP A 255 31.77 -4.15 -2.39
N ILE A 256 30.76 -4.17 -1.51
CA ILE A 256 29.71 -5.20 -1.46
C ILE A 256 29.06 -5.37 -2.85
N THR A 257 28.70 -4.25 -3.50
CA THR A 257 28.11 -4.25 -4.85
C THR A 257 29.06 -4.81 -5.91
N LYS A 258 30.38 -4.51 -5.83
CA LYS A 258 31.40 -5.07 -6.73
C LYS A 258 31.57 -6.58 -6.53
N ALA A 259 31.56 -7.06 -5.28
CA ALA A 259 31.66 -8.47 -4.96
C ALA A 259 30.44 -9.27 -5.46
N LEU A 260 29.22 -8.77 -5.22
CA LEU A 260 27.98 -9.34 -5.78
C LEU A 260 28.00 -9.36 -7.33
N SER A 261 28.54 -8.33 -7.97
CA SER A 261 28.71 -8.31 -9.43
C SER A 261 29.71 -9.36 -9.93
N LYS A 262 30.79 -9.64 -9.18
CA LYS A 262 31.72 -10.74 -9.47
C LYS A 262 31.07 -12.11 -9.29
N MET A 263 30.33 -12.31 -8.19
CA MET A 263 29.55 -13.52 -7.92
C MET A 263 28.54 -13.81 -9.04
N SER A 264 27.79 -12.79 -9.48
CA SER A 264 26.90 -12.89 -10.65
C SER A 264 27.63 -13.22 -11.95
N SER A 265 28.84 -12.69 -12.15
CA SER A 265 29.68 -12.99 -13.32
C SER A 265 30.24 -14.41 -13.30
N ALA A 266 30.54 -14.97 -12.13
CA ALA A 266 30.96 -16.36 -11.96
C ALA A 266 29.77 -17.33 -12.17
N LEU A 267 28.59 -17.00 -11.64
CA LEU A 267 27.34 -17.72 -11.91
C LEU A 267 27.02 -17.82 -13.40
N GLN A 268 27.18 -16.73 -14.16
CA GLN A 268 26.98 -16.74 -15.62
C GLN A 268 27.94 -17.66 -16.37
N LYS A 269 29.12 -17.98 -15.80
CA LYS A 269 30.04 -18.98 -16.36
C LYS A 269 29.61 -20.40 -16.01
N ILE A 270 29.15 -20.63 -14.77
CA ILE A 270 28.64 -21.94 -14.32
C ILE A 270 27.44 -22.37 -15.18
N VAL A 271 26.50 -21.45 -15.44
CA VAL A 271 25.32 -21.69 -16.29
C VAL A 271 25.67 -21.89 -17.78
N GLY A 272 26.91 -21.61 -18.19
CA GLY A 272 27.36 -21.70 -19.58
C GLY A 272 28.47 -22.73 -19.87
N SER A 273 28.96 -23.47 -18.86
CA SER A 273 30.08 -24.40 -19.00
C SER A 273 29.62 -25.84 -18.76
N VAL A 274 29.83 -26.72 -19.73
CA VAL A 274 29.57 -28.18 -19.64
C VAL A 274 30.85 -28.96 -19.30
N ASP A 275 32.01 -28.31 -19.37
CA ASP A 275 33.31 -28.88 -19.04
C ASP A 275 33.60 -28.79 -17.52
N ALA A 276 34.12 -29.87 -16.95
CA ALA A 276 34.34 -29.97 -15.50
C ALA A 276 35.49 -29.08 -14.98
N ASP A 277 36.54 -28.84 -15.77
CA ASP A 277 37.63 -27.93 -15.40
C ASP A 277 37.16 -26.46 -15.49
N GLU A 278 36.32 -26.12 -16.48
CA GLU A 278 35.69 -24.79 -16.56
C GLU A 278 34.66 -24.54 -15.45
N LEU A 279 33.80 -25.52 -15.15
CA LEU A 279 32.88 -25.48 -14.01
C LEU A 279 33.63 -25.31 -12.68
N GLN A 280 34.67 -26.12 -12.44
CA GLN A 280 35.47 -26.02 -11.22
C GLN A 280 36.12 -24.64 -11.09
N LYS A 281 36.68 -24.12 -12.17
CA LYS A 281 37.28 -22.79 -12.19
C LYS A 281 36.26 -21.67 -11.95
N ALA A 282 35.03 -21.81 -12.46
CA ALA A 282 33.97 -20.83 -12.21
C ALA A 282 33.47 -20.87 -10.75
N LEU A 283 33.42 -22.05 -10.13
CA LEU A 283 33.16 -22.23 -8.70
C LEU A 283 34.29 -21.61 -7.85
N ASP A 284 35.56 -21.81 -8.22
CA ASP A 284 36.72 -21.20 -7.55
C ASP A 284 36.70 -19.65 -7.66
N GLU A 285 36.34 -19.11 -8.84
CA GLU A 285 36.14 -17.68 -9.04
C GLU A 285 34.98 -17.11 -8.21
N TYR A 286 33.90 -17.88 -7.99
CA TYR A 286 32.81 -17.48 -7.10
C TYR A 286 33.23 -17.47 -5.63
N ASN A 287 33.92 -18.52 -5.15
CA ASN A 287 34.39 -18.59 -3.76
C ASN A 287 35.33 -17.42 -3.43
N ALA A 288 36.21 -17.05 -4.36
CA ALA A 288 37.06 -15.86 -4.21
C ALA A 288 36.25 -14.55 -4.12
N ALA A 289 35.14 -14.43 -4.86
CA ALA A 289 34.26 -13.28 -4.80
C ALA A 289 33.39 -13.25 -3.52
N SER A 290 32.99 -14.40 -2.98
CA SER A 290 32.34 -14.51 -1.67
C SER A 290 33.30 -14.12 -0.54
N GLU A 291 34.57 -14.51 -0.63
CA GLU A 291 35.61 -14.09 0.33
C GLU A 291 35.94 -12.59 0.24
N GLU A 292 35.68 -11.94 -0.90
CA GLU A 292 35.69 -10.47 -1.00
C GLU A 292 34.43 -9.85 -0.38
N LEU A 293 33.24 -10.41 -0.63
CA LEU A 293 31.97 -9.94 -0.05
C LEU A 293 32.02 -9.94 1.48
N ALA A 294 32.49 -11.04 2.08
CA ALA A 294 32.64 -11.16 3.54
C ALA A 294 33.61 -10.11 4.13
N LYS A 295 34.68 -9.74 3.40
CA LYS A 295 35.61 -8.69 3.83
C LYS A 295 34.99 -7.29 3.72
N ALA A 296 34.23 -7.02 2.66
CA ALA A 296 33.50 -5.76 2.51
C ALA A 296 32.38 -5.61 3.55
N ALA A 297 31.67 -6.71 3.86
CA ALA A 297 30.70 -6.79 4.95
C ALA A 297 31.34 -6.52 6.32
N ALA A 298 32.49 -7.13 6.62
CA ALA A 298 33.22 -6.88 7.87
C ALA A 298 33.76 -5.44 7.97
N HIS A 299 34.11 -4.80 6.84
CA HIS A 299 34.53 -3.40 6.81
C HIS A 299 33.35 -2.45 7.06
N ALA A 300 32.21 -2.69 6.41
CA ALA A 300 30.95 -1.98 6.68
C ALA A 300 30.51 -2.13 8.14
N ALA A 301 30.65 -3.33 8.71
CA ALA A 301 30.35 -3.62 10.11
C ALA A 301 31.27 -2.85 11.09
N ALA A 302 32.55 -2.64 10.73
CA ALA A 302 33.44 -1.78 11.49
C ALA A 302 33.01 -0.31 11.41
N ALA A 303 32.73 0.20 10.21
CA ALA A 303 32.33 1.59 9.97
C ALA A 303 31.03 1.96 10.72
N LEU A 304 29.98 1.14 10.61
CA LEU A 304 28.70 1.41 11.30
C LEU A 304 28.80 1.23 12.82
N LYS A 305 29.68 0.35 13.30
CA LYS A 305 29.97 0.22 14.73
C LYS A 305 30.76 1.41 15.28
N GLU A 306 31.71 1.95 14.52
CA GLU A 306 32.42 3.17 14.89
C GLU A 306 31.46 4.37 14.89
N ALA A 307 30.61 4.50 13.86
CA ALA A 307 29.53 5.48 13.79
C ALA A 307 28.60 5.42 15.02
N SER A 308 28.07 4.23 15.36
CA SER A 308 27.21 4.06 16.56
C SER A 308 27.88 4.47 17.87
N SER A 309 29.20 4.27 18.00
CA SER A 309 29.94 4.61 19.22
C SER A 309 30.13 6.12 19.45
N THR A 310 29.63 6.96 18.54
CA THR A 310 29.70 8.43 18.59
C THR A 310 28.35 9.12 18.86
N VAL A 311 27.27 8.34 18.98
CA VAL A 311 25.96 8.83 19.44
C VAL A 311 26.07 9.27 20.92
N PRO A 312 25.57 10.45 21.30
CA PRO A 312 25.73 10.98 22.65
C PRO A 312 24.79 10.31 23.65
N ASP A 313 25.21 10.30 24.92
CA ASP A 313 24.47 9.70 26.04
C ASP A 313 23.15 10.46 26.33
N ASN A 314 22.00 9.87 25.97
CA ASN A 314 20.66 10.46 26.09
C ASN A 314 20.38 10.96 27.51
N ASP A 315 20.67 10.13 28.52
CA ASP A 315 20.51 10.42 29.95
C ASP A 315 21.25 11.70 30.38
N LYS A 316 22.35 12.05 29.69
CA LYS A 316 23.16 13.22 30.01
C LYS A 316 22.63 14.50 29.35
N VAL A 317 22.28 14.45 28.06
CA VAL A 317 21.80 15.62 27.32
C VAL A 317 20.43 16.05 27.82
N LYS A 318 19.51 15.10 27.96
CA LYS A 318 18.15 15.33 28.51
C LYS A 318 18.22 15.95 29.91
N LYS A 319 19.14 15.47 30.73
CA LYS A 319 19.34 15.96 32.10
C LYS A 319 19.93 17.36 32.17
N GLU A 320 20.96 17.70 31.39
CA GLU A 320 21.56 19.04 31.41
C GLU A 320 20.57 20.12 30.92
N LEU A 321 19.65 19.77 30.01
CA LEU A 321 18.52 20.64 29.59
C LEU A 321 17.43 20.74 30.67
N SER A 322 16.99 19.60 31.23
CA SER A 322 15.98 19.59 32.30
C SER A 322 16.45 20.37 33.55
N GLU A 323 17.73 20.23 33.97
CA GLU A 323 18.32 21.02 35.08
C GLU A 323 18.50 22.53 34.76
N ALA A 324 18.23 22.96 33.52
CA ALA A 324 18.19 24.37 33.13
C ALA A 324 16.75 24.91 33.05
N ALA A 325 15.81 24.10 32.55
CA ALA A 325 14.38 24.37 32.61
C ALA A 325 13.91 24.53 34.07
N ASP A 326 14.32 23.60 34.95
CA ASP A 326 14.09 23.63 36.40
C ASP A 326 14.55 24.96 37.04
N ASP A 327 15.68 25.53 36.59
CA ASP A 327 16.24 26.77 37.15
C ASP A 327 15.52 28.03 36.63
N LEU A 328 14.98 28.00 35.40
CA LEU A 328 14.13 29.07 34.86
C LEU A 328 12.77 29.14 35.57
N GLU A 329 12.13 27.99 35.81
CA GLU A 329 10.85 27.89 36.53
C GLU A 329 10.94 28.56 37.91
N LYS A 330 11.94 28.17 38.71
CA LYS A 330 12.18 28.74 40.06
C LYS A 330 12.49 30.24 40.04
N ALA A 331 13.18 30.72 39.00
CA ALA A 331 13.43 32.15 38.84
C ALA A 331 12.16 32.92 38.45
N GLY A 332 11.25 32.32 37.68
CA GLY A 332 9.91 32.84 37.43
C GLY A 332 9.08 32.92 38.72
N GLU A 333 9.02 31.83 39.51
CA GLU A 333 8.36 31.80 40.81
C GLU A 333 8.85 32.92 41.73
N HIS A 334 10.16 33.09 41.89
CA HIS A 334 10.72 34.14 42.74
C HIS A 334 10.41 35.57 42.26
N ILE A 335 10.21 35.79 40.95
CA ILE A 335 9.84 37.09 40.38
C ILE A 335 8.34 37.37 40.58
N ALA A 336 7.48 36.35 40.46
CA ALA A 336 6.07 36.45 40.82
C ALA A 336 5.89 36.75 42.33
N ASP A 337 6.62 36.06 43.20
CA ASP A 337 6.67 36.36 44.65
C ASP A 337 7.16 37.80 44.92
N ALA A 338 8.13 38.30 44.17
CA ALA A 338 8.62 39.67 44.28
C ALA A 338 7.57 40.70 43.83
N ALA A 339 6.84 40.42 42.73
CA ALA A 339 5.75 41.26 42.23
C ALA A 339 4.59 41.34 43.24
N ASP A 340 4.15 40.19 43.76
CA ASP A 340 3.13 40.08 44.82
C ASP A 340 3.54 40.87 46.08
N HIS A 341 4.80 40.76 46.50
CA HIS A 341 5.33 41.52 47.62
C HIS A 341 5.40 43.04 47.36
N ILE A 342 5.71 43.49 46.15
CA ILE A 342 5.71 44.92 45.78
C ILE A 342 4.28 45.47 45.77
N SER A 343 3.34 44.76 45.12
CA SER A 343 1.93 45.12 45.05
C SER A 343 1.32 45.27 46.46
N LYS A 344 1.55 44.28 47.35
CA LYS A 344 1.08 44.33 48.75
C LYS A 344 1.77 45.39 49.61
N ALA A 345 2.94 45.89 49.22
CA ALA A 345 3.63 46.96 49.94
C ALA A 345 3.08 48.37 49.63
N VAL A 346 2.33 48.53 48.53
CA VAL A 346 1.78 49.83 48.08
C VAL A 346 0.25 49.93 48.12
N ASP A 347 -0.46 48.94 48.68
CA ASP A 347 -1.92 48.90 48.78
C ASP A 347 -2.52 50.21 49.35
N ALA A 348 -3.06 51.01 48.43
CA ALA A 348 -3.62 52.33 48.71
C ALA A 348 -4.93 52.25 49.52
N ASP A 349 -5.71 51.18 49.36
CA ASP A 349 -6.98 51.02 50.06
C ASP A 349 -6.75 50.65 51.53
N GLN A 350 -5.77 49.78 51.85
CA GLN A 350 -5.36 49.52 53.23
C GLN A 350 -4.79 50.78 53.91
N LEU A 351 -3.96 51.56 53.21
CA LEU A 351 -3.42 52.81 53.77
C LEU A 351 -4.54 53.85 54.00
N SER A 352 -5.45 53.99 53.05
CA SER A 352 -6.59 54.91 53.15
C SER A 352 -7.59 54.49 54.23
N GLN A 353 -7.86 53.18 54.37
CA GLN A 353 -8.71 52.64 55.43
C GLN A 353 -8.07 52.83 56.81
N GLY A 354 -6.79 52.52 56.97
CA GLY A 354 -6.07 52.71 58.24
C GLY A 354 -6.04 54.16 58.72
N LEU A 355 -5.98 55.13 57.80
CA LEU A 355 -6.11 56.55 58.11
C LEU A 355 -7.54 56.94 58.52
N LYS A 356 -8.57 56.48 57.80
CA LYS A 356 -9.99 56.71 58.14
C LYS A 356 -10.38 56.08 59.48
N GLU A 357 -9.84 54.91 59.82
CA GLU A 357 -10.03 54.28 61.12
C GLU A 357 -9.33 55.08 62.24
N MET A 358 -8.16 55.67 61.97
CA MET A 358 -7.43 56.52 62.91
C MET A 358 -8.12 57.89 63.12
N GLU A 359 -8.63 58.49 62.04
CA GLU A 359 -9.49 59.69 62.05
C GLU A 359 -10.74 59.44 62.90
N SER A 360 -11.49 58.36 62.61
CA SER A 360 -12.67 57.98 63.40
C SER A 360 -12.34 57.72 64.87
N ALA A 361 -11.18 57.12 65.18
CA ALA A 361 -10.75 56.86 66.55
C ALA A 361 -10.32 58.14 67.29
N ALA A 362 -9.70 59.10 66.59
CA ALA A 362 -9.30 60.39 67.15
C ALA A 362 -10.51 61.33 67.34
N GLU A 363 -11.49 61.31 66.43
CA GLU A 363 -12.77 62.01 66.59
C GLU A 363 -13.58 61.43 67.76
N ASP A 364 -13.66 60.10 67.89
CA ASP A 364 -14.34 59.46 69.03
C ASP A 364 -13.59 59.65 70.36
N LEU A 365 -12.26 59.74 70.36
CA LEU A 365 -11.46 60.13 71.51
C LEU A 365 -11.76 61.57 71.93
N SER A 366 -11.82 62.52 70.99
CA SER A 366 -12.21 63.92 71.25
C SER A 366 -13.64 63.98 71.84
N LYS A 367 -14.63 63.30 71.22
CA LYS A 367 -15.99 63.14 71.76
C LYS A 367 -16.06 62.45 73.12
N ALA A 368 -15.05 61.66 73.51
CA ALA A 368 -14.98 61.02 74.83
C ALA A 368 -14.36 61.96 75.87
N LEU A 369 -13.36 62.75 75.49
CA LEU A 369 -12.74 63.79 76.31
C LEU A 369 -13.73 64.92 76.63
N ASP A 370 -14.54 65.34 75.65
CA ASP A 370 -15.67 66.27 75.83
C ASP A 370 -16.66 65.79 76.92
N LYS A 371 -17.04 64.50 76.85
CA LYS A 371 -17.93 63.87 77.85
C LYS A 371 -17.24 63.74 79.21
N ALA A 372 -15.94 63.52 79.25
CA ALA A 372 -15.16 63.43 80.48
C ALA A 372 -14.96 64.81 81.14
N GLN A 373 -14.68 65.87 80.37
CA GLN A 373 -14.67 67.25 80.88
C GLN A 373 -16.03 67.60 81.45
N LYS A 374 -17.11 67.36 80.70
CA LYS A 374 -18.48 67.62 81.16
C LYS A 374 -18.83 66.81 82.42
N ALA A 375 -18.42 65.55 82.51
CA ALA A 375 -18.62 64.75 83.73
C ALA A 375 -17.82 65.31 84.93
N ILE A 376 -16.65 65.91 84.71
CA ILE A 376 -15.89 66.62 85.76
C ILE A 376 -16.54 67.96 86.12
N GLU A 377 -17.13 68.67 85.17
CA GLU A 377 -17.95 69.87 85.45
C GLU A 377 -19.18 69.49 86.29
N ASP A 378 -19.93 68.45 85.90
CA ASP A 378 -21.07 67.90 86.63
C ASP A 378 -20.66 67.39 88.04
N ILE A 379 -19.52 66.72 88.18
CA ILE A 379 -18.96 66.31 89.50
C ILE A 379 -18.55 67.53 90.32
N THR A 380 -17.93 68.53 89.71
CA THR A 380 -17.50 69.77 90.39
C THR A 380 -18.71 70.57 90.88
N ASP A 381 -19.78 70.64 90.11
CA ASP A 381 -21.04 71.29 90.51
C ASP A 381 -21.83 70.45 91.52
N ALA A 382 -21.84 69.12 91.41
CA ALA A 382 -22.36 68.25 92.46
C ALA A 382 -21.60 68.44 93.78
N PHE A 383 -20.27 68.58 93.73
CA PHE A 383 -19.42 68.77 94.90
C PHE A 383 -19.61 70.16 95.55
N LYS A 384 -19.76 71.24 94.74
CA LYS A 384 -20.18 72.57 95.24
C LYS A 384 -21.50 72.50 96.03
N ASN A 385 -22.44 71.65 95.60
CA ASN A 385 -23.75 71.48 96.22
C ASN A 385 -23.75 70.61 97.50
N ILE A 386 -22.60 70.11 97.97
CA ILE A 386 -22.47 69.35 99.25
C ILE A 386 -22.31 70.32 100.46
N THR A 387 -22.56 71.61 100.27
CA THR A 387 -22.28 72.70 101.23
C THR A 387 -23.08 72.69 102.56
N ASP A 388 -24.00 71.74 102.75
CA ASP A 388 -24.80 71.51 103.97
C ASP A 388 -24.47 70.17 104.67
N SER A 389 -23.25 69.62 104.48
CA SER A 389 -22.77 68.38 105.14
C SER A 389 -21.43 68.59 105.86
N ASP A 390 -21.17 67.81 106.93
CA ASP A 390 -19.99 67.92 107.82
C ASP A 390 -18.63 67.52 107.17
N VAL A 391 -18.31 68.08 106.00
CA VAL A 391 -17.03 67.90 105.30
C VAL A 391 -16.07 69.03 105.69
N PRO A 392 -14.85 68.73 106.18
CA PRO A 392 -13.84 69.76 106.47
C PRO A 392 -13.42 70.56 105.22
N GLN A 393 -13.23 71.88 105.37
CA GLN A 393 -12.92 72.79 104.25
C GLN A 393 -11.61 72.43 103.54
N ASP A 394 -10.61 71.92 104.26
CA ASP A 394 -9.34 71.43 103.73
C ASP A 394 -9.53 70.22 102.80
N VAL A 395 -10.47 69.33 103.11
CA VAL A 395 -10.86 68.20 102.24
C VAL A 395 -11.61 68.71 100.99
N TYR A 396 -12.44 69.74 101.12
CA TYR A 396 -13.10 70.38 99.98
C TYR A 396 -12.09 71.05 99.04
N ASP A 397 -11.17 71.85 99.60
CA ASP A 397 -10.16 72.59 98.85
C ASP A 397 -9.20 71.63 98.11
N GLU A 398 -8.74 70.57 98.77
CA GLU A 398 -7.87 69.57 98.13
C GLU A 398 -8.60 68.78 97.02
N ILE A 399 -9.84 68.33 97.24
CA ILE A 399 -10.63 67.67 96.18
C ILE A 399 -10.87 68.63 95.00
N SER A 400 -11.17 69.91 95.26
CA SER A 400 -11.32 70.91 94.20
C SER A 400 -10.02 71.19 93.45
N GLU A 401 -8.86 71.12 94.12
CA GLU A 401 -7.56 71.28 93.45
C GLU A 401 -7.22 70.04 92.60
N GLN A 402 -7.54 68.83 93.06
CA GLN A 402 -7.35 67.61 92.27
C GLN A 402 -8.29 67.57 91.05
N LEU A 403 -9.58 67.91 91.19
CA LEU A 403 -10.52 68.03 90.06
C LEU A 403 -10.01 69.05 89.03
N LYS A 404 -9.48 70.19 89.47
CA LYS A 404 -8.89 71.21 88.59
C LYS A 404 -7.63 70.69 87.86
N LYS A 405 -6.77 69.91 88.53
CA LYS A 405 -5.61 69.26 87.90
C LYS A 405 -6.05 68.27 86.83
N ILE A 406 -7.03 67.40 87.13
CA ILE A 406 -7.57 66.42 86.18
C ILE A 406 -8.20 67.14 84.98
N ASN A 407 -9.00 68.21 85.19
CA ASN A 407 -9.56 69.01 84.11
C ASN A 407 -8.48 69.64 83.21
N THR A 408 -7.39 70.13 83.81
CA THR A 408 -6.25 70.68 83.07
C THR A 408 -5.56 69.59 82.22
N SER A 409 -5.41 68.38 82.77
CA SER A 409 -4.90 67.23 82.01
C SER A 409 -5.83 66.84 80.86
N ILE A 410 -7.15 66.82 81.05
CA ILE A 410 -8.11 66.52 79.98
C ILE A 410 -8.04 67.56 78.87
N GLN A 411 -7.95 68.86 79.19
CA GLN A 411 -7.83 69.90 78.17
C GLN A 411 -6.52 69.81 77.38
N ASN A 412 -5.40 69.44 78.03
CA ASN A 412 -4.15 69.18 77.32
C ASN A 412 -4.26 67.98 76.37
N ILE A 413 -4.93 66.89 76.79
CA ILE A 413 -5.16 65.71 75.94
C ILE A 413 -6.14 66.02 74.80
N SER A 414 -7.16 66.85 75.04
CA SER A 414 -8.12 67.31 74.02
C SER A 414 -7.43 68.15 72.96
N GLY A 415 -6.59 69.11 73.36
CA GLY A 415 -5.76 69.87 72.42
C GLY A 415 -4.81 68.98 71.62
N SER A 416 -4.22 67.95 72.25
CA SER A 416 -3.43 66.94 71.53
C SER A 416 -4.26 66.11 70.55
N ALA A 417 -5.52 65.80 70.85
CA ALA A 417 -6.43 65.10 69.93
C ALA A 417 -6.84 65.98 68.75
N ASP A 418 -7.08 67.28 68.97
CA ASP A 418 -7.36 68.24 67.91
C ASP A 418 -6.13 68.52 67.03
N ASP A 419 -4.93 68.60 67.62
CA ASP A 419 -3.66 68.67 66.87
C ASP A 419 -3.40 67.38 66.05
N ILE A 420 -3.78 66.20 66.57
CA ILE A 420 -3.75 64.93 65.82
C ILE A 420 -4.75 64.94 64.67
N ASN A 421 -6.00 65.35 64.90
CA ASN A 421 -7.01 65.47 63.83
C ASN A 421 -6.54 66.43 62.73
N LYS A 422 -5.98 67.58 63.11
CA LYS A 422 -5.41 68.54 62.16
C LYS A 422 -4.20 67.99 61.40
N ALA A 423 -3.35 67.19 62.05
CA ALA A 423 -2.26 66.50 61.37
C ALA A 423 -2.77 65.42 60.39
N LEU A 424 -3.86 64.71 60.74
CA LEU A 424 -4.52 63.75 59.85
C LEU A 424 -5.18 64.46 58.65
N ASP A 425 -5.81 65.62 58.83
CA ASP A 425 -6.30 66.50 57.75
C ASP A 425 -5.15 66.92 56.81
N GLU A 426 -4.01 67.37 57.38
CA GLU A 426 -2.85 67.84 56.60
C GLU A 426 -2.12 66.68 55.88
N ILE A 427 -2.09 65.48 56.46
CA ILE A 427 -1.60 64.24 55.81
C ILE A 427 -2.55 63.82 54.68
N THR A 428 -3.86 63.77 54.95
CA THR A 428 -4.88 63.39 53.96
C THR A 428 -4.88 64.35 52.77
N THR A 429 -4.73 65.66 53.01
CA THR A 429 -4.62 66.67 51.95
C THR A 429 -3.35 66.52 51.11
N GLN A 430 -2.26 65.98 51.66
CA GLN A 430 -1.05 65.65 50.88
C GLN A 430 -1.24 64.37 50.06
N ILE A 431 -1.94 63.37 50.59
CA ILE A 431 -2.31 62.15 49.86
C ILE A 431 -3.24 62.47 48.68
N ASP A 432 -4.24 63.34 48.89
CA ASP A 432 -5.18 63.83 47.86
C ASP A 432 -4.53 64.72 46.77
N SER A 433 -3.23 64.99 46.82
CA SER A 433 -2.53 65.86 45.86
C SER A 433 -2.32 65.24 44.45
N GLY A 434 -2.96 64.11 44.17
CA GLY A 434 -2.84 63.32 42.95
C GLY A 434 -1.57 62.49 42.92
N LYS A 435 -0.42 63.17 42.95
CA LYS A 435 0.91 62.57 42.70
C LYS A 435 1.20 61.30 43.49
N LEU A 436 0.88 61.26 44.78
CA LEU A 436 1.14 60.07 45.60
C LEU A 436 0.33 58.86 45.13
N LYS A 437 -0.93 59.09 44.75
CA LYS A 437 -1.80 58.06 44.16
C LYS A 437 -1.30 57.67 42.77
N ASP A 438 -0.93 58.65 41.94
CA ASP A 438 -0.42 58.42 40.59
C ASP A 438 0.87 57.57 40.61
N SER A 439 1.82 57.85 41.52
CA SER A 439 3.05 57.05 41.70
C SER A 439 2.77 55.66 42.29
N VAL A 440 1.79 55.51 43.20
CA VAL A 440 1.40 54.21 43.74
C VAL A 440 0.73 53.32 42.69
N GLU A 441 -0.19 53.88 41.90
CA GLU A 441 -0.79 53.16 40.76
C GLU A 441 0.28 52.78 39.73
N SER A 442 1.27 53.66 39.46
CA SER A 442 2.40 53.34 38.58
C SER A 442 3.28 52.18 39.09
N ILE A 443 3.45 52.04 40.42
CA ILE A 443 4.17 50.90 41.02
C ILE A 443 3.32 49.62 40.94
N SER A 444 2.00 49.72 41.07
CA SER A 444 1.09 48.57 40.90
C SER A 444 1.08 48.08 39.44
N ASP A 445 0.90 48.98 38.48
CA ASP A 445 0.94 48.68 37.04
C ASP A 445 2.27 48.02 36.64
N ALA A 446 3.38 48.40 37.28
CA ALA A 446 4.69 47.80 37.03
C ALA A 446 4.94 46.47 37.79
N ALA A 447 4.29 46.27 38.95
CA ALA A 447 4.26 44.95 39.60
C ALA A 447 3.46 43.94 38.76
N ASP A 448 2.32 44.35 38.20
CA ASP A 448 1.53 43.51 37.29
C ASP A 448 2.35 43.13 36.03
N LYS A 449 3.12 44.07 35.45
CA LYS A 449 4.09 43.78 34.36
C LYS A 449 5.18 42.78 34.75
N LEU A 450 5.65 42.78 36.01
CA LEU A 450 6.59 41.76 36.51
C LEU A 450 5.93 40.38 36.61
N SER A 451 4.65 40.31 36.95
CA SER A 451 3.87 39.06 36.92
C SER A 451 3.67 38.55 35.49
N ASP A 452 3.24 39.40 34.56
CA ASP A 452 3.13 39.07 33.13
C ASP A 452 4.46 38.54 32.56
N ALA A 453 5.59 39.10 33.02
CA ALA A 453 6.92 38.68 32.61
C ALA A 453 7.34 37.33 33.23
N ALA A 454 6.94 37.04 34.47
CA ALA A 454 7.14 35.74 35.10
C ALA A 454 6.35 34.63 34.38
N ASP A 455 5.08 34.88 34.03
CA ASP A 455 4.27 33.98 33.21
C ASP A 455 4.87 33.79 31.81
N THR A 456 5.42 34.86 31.22
CA THR A 456 6.14 34.78 29.94
C THR A 456 7.39 33.90 30.05
N ILE A 457 8.16 34.02 31.14
CA ILE A 457 9.32 33.15 31.41
C ILE A 457 8.88 31.69 31.57
N ALA A 458 7.82 31.41 32.32
CA ALA A 458 7.29 30.05 32.48
C ALA A 458 6.94 29.41 31.12
N SER A 459 6.34 30.17 30.19
CA SER A 459 6.05 29.65 28.84
C SER A 459 7.29 29.36 27.98
N SER A 460 8.46 29.93 28.30
CA SER A 460 9.72 29.53 27.67
C SER A 460 10.22 28.18 28.16
N THR A 461 9.96 27.83 29.43
CA THR A 461 10.33 26.54 30.04
C THR A 461 9.65 25.38 29.32
N ASP A 462 8.38 25.50 28.96
CA ASP A 462 7.65 24.51 28.15
C ASP A 462 8.33 24.27 26.79
N SER A 463 8.80 25.34 26.14
CA SER A 463 9.49 25.27 24.84
C SER A 463 10.85 24.57 24.94
N PHE A 464 11.61 24.81 26.02
CA PHE A 464 12.87 24.12 26.28
C PHE A 464 12.67 22.64 26.67
N ASN A 465 11.59 22.31 27.38
CA ASN A 465 11.23 20.93 27.68
C ASN A 465 10.85 20.15 26.42
N ALA A 466 10.05 20.74 25.52
CA ALA A 466 9.70 20.13 24.24
C ALA A 466 10.95 19.84 23.37
N ALA A 467 11.85 20.82 23.25
CA ALA A 467 13.13 20.65 22.55
C ALA A 467 14.02 19.56 23.19
N ALA A 468 13.98 19.38 24.52
CA ALA A 468 14.73 18.35 25.22
C ALA A 468 14.13 16.93 25.03
N ASP A 469 12.81 16.81 24.88
CA ASP A 469 12.16 15.54 24.53
C ASP A 469 12.40 15.17 23.06
N ASP A 470 12.37 16.13 22.12
CA ASP A 470 12.75 15.91 20.73
C ASP A 470 14.20 15.46 20.56
N ILE A 471 15.15 16.11 21.26
CA ILE A 471 16.57 15.67 21.26
C ILE A 471 16.69 14.24 21.79
N SER A 472 15.91 13.89 22.81
CA SER A 472 15.87 12.55 23.38
C SER A 472 15.36 11.52 22.35
N ALA A 473 14.29 11.84 21.63
CA ALA A 473 13.75 11.00 20.54
C ALA A 473 14.72 10.89 19.34
N ALA A 474 15.39 11.99 18.97
CA ALA A 474 16.42 12.00 17.93
C ALA A 474 17.59 11.05 18.27
N ILE A 475 18.03 11.04 19.54
CA ILE A 475 19.10 10.15 20.03
C ILE A 475 18.63 8.70 20.08
N ASP A 476 17.43 8.42 20.59
CA ASP A 476 16.87 7.06 20.63
C ASP A 476 16.72 6.46 19.22
N LYS A 477 16.32 7.27 18.23
CA LYS A 477 16.30 6.88 16.81
C LYS A 477 17.69 6.57 16.25
N LEU A 478 18.73 7.32 16.64
CA LEU A 478 20.11 7.00 16.24
C LEU A 478 20.63 5.70 16.90
N GLN A 479 20.21 5.42 18.13
CA GLN A 479 20.52 4.13 18.76
C GLN A 479 19.77 2.97 18.08
N GLY A 480 18.48 3.14 17.77
CA GLY A 480 17.70 2.15 17.00
C GLY A 480 18.25 1.90 15.60
N ALA A 481 18.75 2.94 14.92
CA ALA A 481 19.49 2.81 13.66
C ALA A 481 20.79 2.01 13.83
N SER A 482 21.53 2.23 14.93
CA SER A 482 22.70 1.42 15.30
C SER A 482 22.37 -0.06 15.54
N GLU A 483 21.28 -0.35 16.25
CA GLU A 483 20.85 -1.73 16.51
C GLU A 483 20.38 -2.42 15.21
N SER A 484 19.58 -1.73 14.39
CA SER A 484 19.13 -2.20 13.07
C SER A 484 20.31 -2.47 12.12
N ALA A 485 21.33 -1.62 12.16
CA ALA A 485 22.59 -1.82 11.46
C ALA A 485 23.34 -3.07 11.93
N SER A 486 23.42 -3.30 13.24
CA SER A 486 24.05 -4.50 13.80
C SER A 486 23.36 -5.78 13.31
N ASP A 487 22.02 -5.80 13.29
CA ASP A 487 21.26 -6.94 12.76
C ASP A 487 21.46 -7.11 11.24
N ALA A 488 21.52 -6.01 10.47
CA ALA A 488 21.85 -6.06 9.04
C ALA A 488 23.16 -6.81 8.77
N PHE A 489 24.22 -6.56 9.56
CA PHE A 489 25.48 -7.31 9.41
C PHE A 489 25.37 -8.78 9.79
N VAL A 490 24.59 -9.12 10.82
CA VAL A 490 24.33 -10.52 11.19
C VAL A 490 23.60 -11.27 10.07
N TYR A 491 22.75 -10.60 9.29
CA TYR A 491 22.15 -11.18 8.08
C TYR A 491 23.15 -11.29 6.92
N LEU A 492 23.97 -10.26 6.68
CA LEU A 492 24.95 -10.28 5.59
C LEU A 492 26.09 -11.29 5.82
N GLU A 493 26.56 -11.46 7.06
CA GLU A 493 27.54 -12.49 7.47
C GLU A 493 27.00 -13.89 7.19
N LYS A 494 25.78 -14.20 7.68
CA LYS A 494 25.10 -15.47 7.38
C LYS A 494 24.90 -15.70 5.88
N ALA A 495 24.57 -14.67 5.11
CA ALA A 495 24.43 -14.79 3.66
C ALA A 495 25.75 -15.23 3.02
N CYS A 496 26.88 -14.60 3.40
CA CYS A 496 28.21 -14.96 2.91
C CYS A 496 28.57 -16.41 3.27
N ASP A 497 28.37 -16.81 4.53
CA ASP A 497 28.65 -18.18 5.00
C ASP A 497 27.78 -19.21 4.27
N THR A 498 26.46 -18.96 4.15
CA THR A 498 25.52 -19.90 3.51
C THR A 498 25.81 -20.05 2.01
N PHE A 499 26.14 -18.96 1.31
CA PHE A 499 26.61 -19.05 -0.08
C PHE A 499 27.97 -19.77 -0.18
N SER A 500 28.88 -19.54 0.76
CA SER A 500 30.17 -20.24 0.79
C SER A 500 29.96 -21.75 0.93
N ASP A 501 29.16 -22.21 1.90
CA ASP A 501 28.88 -23.63 2.12
C ASP A 501 28.18 -24.28 0.91
N ALA A 502 27.20 -23.60 0.31
CA ALA A 502 26.50 -24.09 -0.89
C ALA A 502 27.46 -24.30 -2.08
N PHE A 503 28.36 -23.34 -2.33
CA PHE A 503 29.35 -23.48 -3.41
C PHE A 503 30.45 -24.47 -3.08
N ASP A 504 30.86 -24.56 -1.81
CA ASP A 504 31.81 -25.56 -1.38
C ASP A 504 31.19 -26.98 -1.49
N GLN A 505 29.87 -27.14 -1.43
CA GLN A 505 29.18 -28.39 -1.71
C GLN A 505 29.11 -28.70 -3.23
N LEU A 506 28.76 -27.73 -4.09
CA LEU A 506 28.85 -27.90 -5.55
C LEU A 506 30.28 -28.24 -6.01
N SER A 507 31.28 -27.57 -5.44
CA SER A 507 32.72 -27.78 -5.67
C SER A 507 33.22 -29.16 -5.22
N LYS A 508 32.52 -29.83 -4.29
CA LYS A 508 32.76 -31.24 -3.92
C LYS A 508 32.05 -32.19 -4.88
N THR A 509 30.83 -31.87 -5.29
CA THR A 509 30.03 -32.66 -6.25
C THR A 509 30.71 -32.74 -7.61
N VAL A 510 31.11 -31.59 -8.19
CA VAL A 510 31.81 -31.53 -9.49
C VAL A 510 33.12 -32.32 -9.48
N LYS A 511 33.94 -32.21 -8.42
CA LYS A 511 35.17 -33.02 -8.28
C LYS A 511 34.87 -34.52 -8.19
N THR A 512 33.86 -34.90 -7.40
CA THR A 512 33.49 -36.32 -7.19
C THR A 512 33.02 -36.97 -8.49
N LEU A 513 32.34 -36.22 -9.36
CA LEU A 513 31.95 -36.65 -10.71
C LEU A 513 33.15 -36.67 -11.67
N GLY A 514 34.00 -35.63 -11.66
CA GLY A 514 35.17 -35.52 -12.53
C GLY A 514 36.27 -36.57 -12.26
N ASP A 515 36.42 -37.02 -11.01
CA ASP A 515 37.35 -38.09 -10.63
C ASP A 515 36.86 -39.51 -11.05
N LYS A 516 35.60 -39.68 -11.49
CA LYS A 516 35.07 -40.99 -11.90
C LYS A 516 35.48 -41.36 -13.33
N PRO A 517 35.87 -42.62 -13.60
CA PRO A 517 36.25 -43.06 -14.94
C PRO A 517 35.06 -43.02 -15.90
N LYS A 518 35.33 -42.78 -17.19
CA LYS A 518 34.31 -42.75 -18.25
C LYS A 518 33.57 -44.10 -18.33
N VAL A 519 32.24 -44.03 -18.49
CA VAL A 519 31.41 -45.22 -18.72
C VAL A 519 31.64 -45.73 -20.16
N GLU A 520 31.97 -47.00 -20.30
CA GLU A 520 32.13 -47.68 -21.58
C GLU A 520 30.97 -48.65 -21.81
N PHE A 521 30.38 -48.62 -23.01
CA PHE A 521 29.32 -49.53 -23.42
C PHE A 521 29.92 -50.64 -24.29
N PRO A 522 29.56 -51.92 -24.08
CA PRO A 522 30.03 -52.99 -24.95
C PRO A 522 29.39 -52.89 -26.34
N ALA A 523 30.16 -53.27 -27.36
CA ALA A 523 29.73 -53.31 -28.76
C ALA A 523 29.81 -54.75 -29.29
N ALA A 524 29.05 -55.06 -30.35
CA ALA A 524 29.15 -56.34 -31.03
C ALA A 524 30.58 -56.57 -31.57
N ASP A 525 31.15 -57.74 -31.28
CA ASP A 525 32.57 -58.05 -31.45
C ASP A 525 32.84 -59.02 -32.61
N GLU A 526 34.12 -59.38 -32.81
CA GLU A 526 34.52 -60.43 -33.77
C GLU A 526 33.78 -61.75 -33.50
N GLY A 527 33.50 -62.09 -32.23
CA GLY A 527 32.74 -63.27 -31.85
C GLY A 527 31.25 -63.20 -32.22
N PHE A 528 30.62 -62.01 -32.16
CA PHE A 528 29.22 -61.86 -32.59
C PHE A 528 29.10 -62.03 -34.11
N THR A 529 30.04 -61.42 -34.84
CA THR A 529 30.17 -61.60 -36.28
C THR A 529 30.38 -63.08 -36.63
N ALA A 530 31.24 -63.79 -35.88
CA ALA A 530 31.49 -65.21 -36.08
C ALA A 530 30.27 -66.10 -35.79
N ALA A 531 29.42 -65.76 -34.81
CA ALA A 531 28.18 -66.48 -34.53
C ALA A 531 27.17 -66.33 -35.69
N VAL A 532 26.96 -65.10 -36.16
CA VAL A 532 26.10 -64.80 -37.33
C VAL A 532 26.63 -65.45 -38.61
N ASP A 533 27.94 -65.43 -38.85
CA ASP A 533 28.56 -66.14 -39.97
C ASP A 533 28.41 -67.67 -39.82
N SER A 534 28.54 -68.23 -38.62
CA SER A 534 28.32 -69.67 -38.37
C SER A 534 26.90 -70.09 -38.74
N PHE A 535 25.91 -69.37 -38.19
CA PHE A 535 24.49 -69.55 -38.55
C PHE A 535 24.29 -69.49 -40.06
N SER A 536 24.81 -68.45 -40.72
CA SER A 536 24.62 -68.25 -42.17
C SER A 536 25.27 -69.36 -43.00
N ASN A 537 26.33 -70.01 -42.52
CA ASN A 537 26.96 -71.15 -43.19
C ASN A 537 26.15 -72.44 -43.00
N ASP A 538 25.65 -72.72 -41.78
CA ASP A 538 24.79 -73.87 -41.51
C ASP A 538 23.46 -73.79 -42.28
N PHE A 539 22.85 -72.60 -42.36
CA PHE A 539 21.62 -72.31 -43.10
C PHE A 539 21.77 -72.57 -44.62
N ALA A 540 22.88 -72.12 -45.21
CA ALA A 540 23.25 -72.44 -46.59
C ALA A 540 23.51 -73.94 -46.79
N GLY A 541 24.06 -74.61 -45.77
CA GLY A 541 24.23 -76.06 -45.73
C GLY A 541 22.90 -76.81 -45.83
N ILE A 542 21.88 -76.40 -45.07
CA ILE A 542 20.54 -77.00 -45.09
C ILE A 542 19.84 -76.77 -46.43
N THR A 543 19.90 -75.54 -46.96
CA THR A 543 19.35 -75.17 -48.27
C THR A 543 19.88 -76.07 -49.39
N SER A 544 21.18 -76.40 -49.32
CA SER A 544 21.84 -77.33 -50.25
C SER A 544 21.35 -78.79 -50.10
N ALA A 545 21.12 -79.24 -48.86
CA ALA A 545 20.58 -80.58 -48.59
C ALA A 545 19.11 -80.72 -49.02
N ILE A 546 18.26 -79.73 -48.76
CA ILE A 546 16.87 -79.67 -49.27
C ILE A 546 16.86 -79.73 -50.80
N SER A 547 17.70 -78.95 -51.48
CA SER A 547 17.84 -78.98 -52.95
C SER A 547 18.25 -80.37 -53.47
N SER A 548 19.10 -81.08 -52.72
CA SER A 548 19.54 -82.44 -53.02
C SER A 548 18.44 -83.49 -52.78
N ILE A 549 17.56 -83.27 -51.80
CA ILE A 549 16.40 -84.14 -51.53
C ILE A 549 15.29 -83.89 -52.55
N SER A 550 14.96 -82.63 -52.87
CA SER A 550 13.95 -82.25 -53.86
C SER A 550 14.24 -82.85 -55.25
N SER A 551 15.47 -82.68 -55.75
CA SER A 551 15.94 -83.32 -57.00
C SER A 551 16.01 -84.86 -56.96
N THR A 552 15.75 -85.48 -55.80
CA THR A 552 15.55 -86.94 -55.65
C THR A 552 14.06 -87.29 -55.47
N ALA A 553 13.26 -86.43 -54.86
CA ALA A 553 11.83 -86.60 -54.60
C ALA A 553 10.97 -86.43 -55.88
N GLU A 554 11.37 -85.54 -56.80
CA GLU A 554 10.78 -85.41 -58.15
C GLU A 554 10.65 -86.74 -58.91
N ALA A 555 11.44 -87.76 -58.54
CA ALA A 555 11.41 -89.08 -59.17
C ALA A 555 10.43 -90.07 -58.53
N GLN A 556 9.80 -89.78 -57.36
CA GLN A 556 9.05 -90.80 -56.60
C GLN A 556 7.66 -90.41 -56.05
N GLY A 557 7.24 -89.15 -55.94
CA GLY A 557 5.81 -88.85 -55.73
C GLY A 557 5.41 -87.48 -55.16
N ASP A 558 4.13 -87.16 -55.34
CA ASP A 558 3.53 -85.84 -55.10
C ASP A 558 3.57 -85.36 -53.64
N ILE A 559 3.58 -86.26 -52.66
CA ILE A 559 3.44 -85.91 -51.23
C ILE A 559 4.71 -85.20 -50.71
N LEU A 560 5.89 -85.79 -50.93
CA LEU A 560 7.17 -85.18 -50.50
C LEU A 560 7.39 -83.79 -51.11
N LEU A 561 6.80 -83.50 -52.28
CA LEU A 561 6.88 -82.19 -52.92
C LEU A 561 6.02 -81.13 -52.21
N ASP A 562 4.94 -81.51 -51.53
CA ASP A 562 4.11 -80.61 -50.73
C ASP A 562 4.85 -80.16 -49.46
N ASP A 563 5.52 -81.09 -48.76
CA ASP A 563 6.30 -80.77 -47.56
C ASP A 563 7.60 -80.02 -47.88
N LEU A 564 8.28 -80.39 -48.97
CA LEU A 564 9.42 -79.61 -49.48
C LEU A 564 9.03 -78.19 -49.91
N GLN A 565 7.79 -77.96 -50.36
CA GLN A 565 7.30 -76.62 -50.65
C GLN A 565 7.08 -75.83 -49.36
N LYS A 566 6.38 -76.38 -48.35
CA LYS A 566 6.18 -75.74 -47.03
C LYS A 566 7.52 -75.36 -46.39
N ILE A 567 8.48 -76.30 -46.39
CA ILE A 567 9.84 -76.06 -45.92
C ILE A 567 10.50 -74.94 -46.74
N SER A 568 10.39 -74.95 -48.07
CA SER A 568 10.97 -73.90 -48.91
C SER A 568 10.32 -72.52 -48.71
N ASP A 569 9.04 -72.46 -48.33
CA ASP A 569 8.33 -71.23 -48.03
C ASP A 569 8.78 -70.70 -46.65
N GLU A 570 8.91 -71.58 -45.64
CA GLU A 570 9.46 -71.24 -44.32
C GLU A 570 10.93 -70.77 -44.40
N PHE A 571 11.73 -71.39 -45.27
CA PHE A 571 13.08 -70.94 -45.58
C PHE A 571 13.13 -69.50 -46.12
N ALA A 572 12.09 -69.02 -46.80
CA ALA A 572 12.00 -67.62 -47.22
C ALA A 572 11.73 -66.69 -46.02
N VAL A 573 10.76 -67.04 -45.16
CA VAL A 573 10.46 -66.29 -43.92
C VAL A 573 11.70 -66.14 -43.05
N ILE A 574 12.41 -67.25 -42.81
CA ILE A 574 13.65 -67.26 -42.03
C ILE A 574 14.76 -66.46 -42.73
N THR A 575 14.89 -66.53 -44.06
CA THR A 575 15.87 -65.71 -44.81
C THR A 575 15.59 -64.21 -44.65
N ASP A 576 14.33 -63.81 -44.73
CA ASP A 576 13.92 -62.41 -44.57
C ASP A 576 14.18 -61.93 -43.13
N ILE A 577 13.86 -62.72 -42.10
CA ILE A 577 14.18 -62.41 -40.69
C ILE A 577 15.70 -62.28 -40.46
N LEU A 578 16.51 -63.16 -41.07
CA LEU A 578 17.96 -63.11 -40.98
C LEU A 578 18.55 -61.91 -41.70
N GLN A 579 17.98 -61.54 -42.86
CA GLN A 579 18.41 -60.36 -43.58
C GLN A 579 18.01 -59.09 -42.82
N GLU A 580 16.81 -59.04 -42.24
CA GLU A 580 16.35 -57.97 -41.35
C GLU A 580 17.28 -57.81 -40.12
N LEU A 581 17.59 -58.90 -39.42
CA LEU A 581 18.51 -58.92 -38.29
C LEU A 581 19.92 -58.47 -38.70
N LYS A 582 20.42 -58.95 -39.84
CA LYS A 582 21.74 -58.60 -40.38
C LYS A 582 21.82 -57.13 -40.78
N ASP A 583 20.83 -56.63 -41.51
CA ASP A 583 20.81 -55.24 -41.99
C ASP A 583 20.68 -54.26 -40.81
N LYS A 584 19.87 -54.57 -39.79
CA LYS A 584 19.78 -53.79 -38.52
C LYS A 584 21.06 -53.81 -37.67
N THR A 585 21.90 -54.82 -37.81
CA THR A 585 23.17 -54.97 -37.06
C THR A 585 24.38 -54.36 -37.78
N LEU A 586 24.37 -54.35 -39.12
CA LEU A 586 25.57 -54.05 -39.93
C LEU A 586 25.47 -52.78 -40.79
N ASN A 587 24.28 -52.25 -41.07
CA ASN A 587 24.13 -51.03 -41.88
C ASN A 587 23.95 -49.80 -40.97
N SER A 588 25.06 -49.16 -40.57
CA SER A 588 25.08 -48.02 -39.65
C SER A 588 24.97 -46.63 -40.33
N ASP A 589 24.38 -46.54 -41.52
CA ASP A 589 24.46 -45.36 -42.40
C ASP A 589 23.15 -44.54 -42.47
N ASP A 590 22.03 -45.04 -41.96
CA ASP A 590 20.77 -44.28 -41.90
C ASP A 590 20.85 -43.19 -40.81
N LYS A 591 20.47 -41.96 -41.20
CA LYS A 591 20.61 -40.74 -40.38
C LYS A 591 19.28 -40.15 -39.93
N ASP A 592 18.22 -40.92 -40.01
CA ASP A 592 16.93 -40.53 -39.45
C ASP A 592 17.01 -40.64 -37.91
N GLY A 593 16.34 -39.71 -37.22
CA GLY A 593 16.57 -39.45 -35.80
C GLY A 593 16.22 -40.64 -34.89
N PHE A 594 16.93 -40.74 -33.75
CA PHE A 594 16.67 -41.75 -32.72
C PHE A 594 15.26 -41.66 -32.12
N THR A 595 14.57 -40.52 -32.26
CA THR A 595 13.19 -40.29 -31.83
C THR A 595 12.20 -40.27 -33.00
N THR A 596 11.04 -40.89 -32.82
CA THR A 596 9.91 -40.87 -33.78
C THR A 596 8.63 -40.46 -33.07
N ASP A 597 8.02 -39.36 -33.49
CA ASP A 597 6.72 -38.92 -32.94
C ASP A 597 5.57 -39.78 -33.50
N VAL A 598 4.89 -40.48 -32.60
CA VAL A 598 3.74 -41.36 -32.87
C VAL A 598 2.43 -40.79 -32.30
N SER A 599 2.36 -39.48 -32.12
CA SER A 599 1.17 -38.78 -31.60
C SER A 599 -0.01 -38.74 -32.57
N GLU A 600 0.25 -38.88 -33.87
CA GLU A 600 -0.80 -38.91 -34.91
C GLU A 600 -1.32 -40.32 -35.26
N ASP A 601 -0.74 -41.38 -34.68
CA ASP A 601 -1.20 -42.78 -34.87
C ASP A 601 -2.66 -42.98 -34.40
N GLU A 602 -3.47 -43.71 -35.19
CA GLU A 602 -4.84 -44.12 -34.83
C GLU A 602 -4.92 -45.16 -33.68
N SER A 603 -3.86 -45.28 -32.86
CA SER A 603 -3.84 -46.20 -31.72
C SER A 603 -4.82 -45.75 -30.63
N ASN A 604 -5.53 -46.70 -30.02
CA ASN A 604 -6.42 -46.43 -28.87
C ASN A 604 -5.65 -46.23 -27.55
N SER A 605 -4.37 -45.83 -27.59
CA SER A 605 -3.58 -45.61 -26.39
C SER A 605 -4.06 -44.38 -25.61
N ARG A 606 -3.84 -44.43 -24.30
CA ARG A 606 -4.10 -43.35 -23.33
C ARG A 606 -2.79 -42.78 -22.76
N GLN A 607 -1.65 -43.39 -23.07
CA GLN A 607 -0.35 -42.90 -22.65
C GLN A 607 -0.02 -41.59 -23.40
N GLY A 608 0.62 -40.64 -22.72
CA GLY A 608 0.97 -39.35 -23.33
C GLY A 608 -0.20 -38.48 -23.77
N LYS A 609 -1.40 -38.62 -23.15
CA LYS A 609 -2.61 -37.91 -23.61
C LYS A 609 -3.34 -37.12 -22.52
N VAL A 610 -3.77 -35.91 -22.86
CA VAL A 610 -4.77 -35.09 -22.15
C VAL A 610 -6.03 -35.06 -23.03
N TYR A 611 -7.17 -35.48 -22.48
CA TYR A 611 -8.40 -35.67 -23.26
C TYR A 611 -9.63 -35.05 -22.60
N SER A 612 -10.43 -34.31 -23.37
CA SER A 612 -11.75 -33.80 -22.93
C SER A 612 -11.71 -32.91 -21.66
N CYS A 613 -10.58 -32.28 -21.35
CA CYS A 613 -10.41 -31.42 -20.18
C CYS A 613 -10.89 -29.98 -20.45
N THR A 614 -11.26 -29.24 -19.41
CA THR A 614 -11.79 -27.87 -19.53
C THR A 614 -11.16 -26.91 -18.54
N ASN A 615 -10.59 -25.80 -19.01
CA ASN A 615 -10.14 -24.71 -18.13
C ASN A 615 -11.08 -23.51 -18.20
N ALA A 616 -11.49 -23.00 -17.04
CA ALA A 616 -12.38 -21.85 -16.88
C ALA A 616 -11.90 -20.83 -15.83
N GLY A 617 -10.84 -21.12 -15.08
CA GLY A 617 -10.11 -20.12 -14.29
C GLY A 617 -8.98 -19.49 -15.12
N GLY A 618 -8.55 -18.27 -14.78
CA GLY A 618 -7.43 -17.62 -15.44
C GLY A 618 -6.09 -18.31 -15.19
N VAL A 619 -5.15 -18.11 -16.11
CA VAL A 619 -3.80 -18.69 -16.06
C VAL A 619 -2.77 -17.62 -16.35
N GLN A 620 -1.95 -17.27 -15.35
CA GLN A 620 -0.96 -16.19 -15.44
C GLN A 620 0.48 -16.68 -15.23
N GLY A 621 1.40 -16.27 -16.11
CA GLY A 621 2.83 -16.62 -16.02
C GLY A 621 3.77 -15.60 -16.65
N ASP A 622 5.08 -15.82 -16.57
CA ASP A 622 6.06 -14.99 -17.29
C ASP A 622 6.31 -15.50 -18.72
N LEU A 623 6.35 -16.82 -18.94
CA LEU A 623 6.75 -17.46 -20.21
C LEU A 623 6.06 -18.83 -20.34
N ASN A 624 5.76 -19.29 -21.57
CA ASN A 624 5.12 -20.59 -21.85
C ASN A 624 3.81 -20.75 -21.03
N VAL A 625 2.79 -19.98 -21.39
CA VAL A 625 1.51 -19.92 -20.63
C VAL A 625 0.37 -20.43 -21.52
N GLY A 626 -0.38 -21.44 -21.06
CA GLY A 626 -1.48 -22.03 -21.84
C GLY A 626 -2.72 -22.38 -21.02
N GLY A 627 -3.92 -22.35 -21.61
CA GLY A 627 -5.14 -22.72 -20.88
C GLY A 627 -5.24 -24.20 -20.52
N ILE A 628 -4.56 -25.11 -21.23
CA ILE A 628 -4.51 -26.54 -20.89
C ILE A 628 -3.10 -26.95 -20.42
N THR A 629 -2.05 -26.61 -21.17
CA THR A 629 -0.64 -26.81 -20.77
C THR A 629 0.24 -25.62 -21.12
N GLY A 630 1.22 -25.30 -20.29
CA GLY A 630 2.22 -24.27 -20.60
C GLY A 630 3.14 -24.69 -21.75
N SER A 631 3.56 -25.96 -21.77
CA SER A 631 4.35 -26.54 -22.85
C SER A 631 4.04 -28.02 -23.14
N MET A 632 4.40 -28.45 -24.35
CA MET A 632 4.45 -29.84 -24.85
C MET A 632 5.88 -30.11 -25.32
N ALA A 633 6.71 -30.69 -24.45
CA ALA A 633 8.16 -30.85 -24.62
C ALA A 633 8.73 -31.84 -23.60
N ILE A 634 9.82 -32.53 -23.96
CA ILE A 634 10.69 -33.19 -22.97
C ILE A 634 11.36 -32.10 -22.12
N ASP A 635 11.39 -32.26 -20.80
CA ASP A 635 12.18 -31.38 -19.93
C ASP A 635 13.63 -31.89 -19.82
N PHE A 636 14.59 -31.01 -20.08
CA PHE A 636 16.00 -31.37 -20.25
C PHE A 636 16.87 -30.76 -19.15
N ASP A 637 16.82 -31.34 -17.96
CA ASP A 637 17.85 -31.11 -16.92
C ASP A 637 19.16 -31.87 -17.24
N PHE A 638 19.09 -32.93 -18.06
CA PHE A 638 20.22 -33.53 -18.78
C PHE A 638 19.68 -34.34 -19.97
N ASP A 639 20.19 -34.15 -21.20
CA ASP A 639 19.77 -34.92 -22.38
C ASP A 639 20.85 -35.92 -22.85
N PRO A 640 20.79 -37.19 -22.43
CA PRO A 640 21.70 -38.23 -22.90
C PRO A 640 21.43 -38.69 -24.34
N GLU A 641 20.41 -38.19 -25.04
CA GLU A 641 20.15 -38.50 -26.45
C GLU A 641 20.82 -37.47 -27.40
N ASP A 642 20.70 -36.16 -27.14
CA ASP A 642 21.32 -35.13 -27.98
C ASP A 642 22.84 -34.95 -27.69
N ASP A 643 23.30 -35.06 -26.43
CA ASP A 643 24.73 -34.94 -26.09
C ASP A 643 25.59 -36.14 -26.54
N ILE A 644 24.99 -37.25 -27.00
CA ILE A 644 25.72 -38.34 -27.70
C ILE A 644 25.90 -37.96 -29.19
N ALA A 645 26.49 -36.78 -29.40
CA ALA A 645 26.78 -36.20 -30.71
C ALA A 645 27.87 -36.97 -31.48
N SER A 646 27.49 -38.10 -32.08
CA SER A 646 28.05 -38.63 -33.34
C SER A 646 29.55 -38.97 -33.38
N ASN A 647 30.11 -39.59 -32.32
CA ASN A 647 31.49 -40.13 -32.37
C ASN A 647 31.64 -41.53 -31.78
N GLY A 648 31.39 -42.55 -32.61
CA GLY A 648 31.73 -43.94 -32.35
C GLY A 648 31.07 -44.89 -33.35
N GLU A 649 31.82 -45.86 -33.88
CA GLU A 649 31.25 -46.99 -34.62
C GLU A 649 30.42 -47.84 -33.63
N ARG A 650 29.10 -47.94 -33.83
CA ARG A 650 28.17 -48.72 -32.99
C ARG A 650 27.15 -49.45 -33.86
N SER A 651 26.68 -50.59 -33.37
CA SER A 651 26.25 -51.71 -34.22
C SER A 651 24.78 -52.16 -34.04
N TYR A 652 23.90 -51.28 -33.56
CA TYR A 652 22.45 -51.51 -33.55
C TYR A 652 21.69 -50.19 -33.66
N SER A 653 20.59 -50.17 -34.42
CA SER A 653 19.60 -49.11 -34.42
C SER A 653 18.57 -49.28 -33.29
N PHE A 654 18.24 -48.19 -32.61
CA PHE A 654 17.14 -48.10 -31.65
C PHE A 654 16.26 -46.91 -32.01
N SER A 655 14.95 -47.02 -31.76
CA SER A 655 14.01 -45.92 -31.98
C SER A 655 13.13 -45.70 -30.75
N TYR A 656 13.17 -44.48 -30.22
CA TYR A 656 12.31 -43.99 -29.15
C TYR A 656 11.02 -43.47 -29.76
N LYS A 657 9.91 -44.18 -29.51
CA LYS A 657 8.59 -43.71 -29.91
C LYS A 657 8.07 -42.76 -28.84
N VAL A 658 7.86 -41.50 -29.22
CA VAL A 658 7.35 -40.45 -28.32
C VAL A 658 5.87 -40.17 -28.64
N ARG A 659 5.05 -39.99 -27.61
CA ARG A 659 3.63 -39.63 -27.77
C ARG A 659 3.23 -38.52 -26.81
N ASP A 660 2.79 -37.40 -27.35
CA ASP A 660 2.19 -36.28 -26.62
C ASP A 660 0.95 -35.79 -27.39
N VAL A 661 -0.23 -35.81 -26.78
CA VAL A 661 -1.52 -35.52 -27.43
C VAL A 661 -2.44 -34.74 -26.52
N ILE A 662 -2.88 -33.57 -26.97
CA ILE A 662 -4.01 -32.83 -26.40
C ILE A 662 -5.19 -32.95 -27.35
N ASP A 663 -6.30 -33.53 -26.90
CA ASP A 663 -7.44 -33.84 -27.77
C ASP A 663 -8.79 -33.45 -27.13
N SER A 664 -9.63 -32.78 -27.90
CA SER A 664 -11.00 -32.42 -27.54
C SER A 664 -11.11 -31.59 -26.24
N CYS A 665 -10.05 -30.85 -25.89
CA CYS A 665 -10.01 -30.00 -24.70
C CYS A 665 -10.61 -28.62 -24.99
N THR A 666 -10.92 -27.85 -23.95
CA THR A 666 -11.51 -26.50 -24.08
C THR A 666 -10.95 -25.53 -23.06
N ASN A 667 -10.56 -24.33 -23.49
CA ASN A 667 -10.30 -23.23 -22.58
C ASN A 667 -11.34 -22.10 -22.75
N THR A 668 -11.65 -21.48 -21.61
CA THR A 668 -12.59 -20.36 -21.44
C THR A 668 -12.07 -19.30 -20.46
N GLY A 669 -10.99 -19.58 -19.71
CA GLY A 669 -10.36 -18.61 -18.81
C GLY A 669 -9.42 -17.65 -19.54
N GLU A 670 -9.11 -16.50 -18.93
CA GLU A 670 -8.13 -15.57 -19.47
C GLU A 670 -6.69 -16.06 -19.24
N ILE A 671 -5.89 -16.08 -20.30
CA ILE A 671 -4.49 -16.47 -20.29
C ILE A 671 -3.65 -15.19 -20.33
N THR A 672 -2.77 -14.98 -19.35
CA THR A 672 -1.91 -13.78 -19.27
C THR A 672 -0.43 -14.15 -19.13
N ALA A 673 0.35 -13.92 -20.19
CA ALA A 673 1.80 -14.00 -20.16
C ALA A 673 2.44 -12.61 -19.96
N LYS A 674 3.55 -12.53 -19.21
CA LYS A 674 4.38 -11.31 -19.24
C LYS A 674 5.23 -11.24 -20.52
N LYS A 675 5.75 -12.37 -20.99
CA LYS A 675 6.66 -12.50 -22.15
C LYS A 675 6.04 -13.44 -23.20
N ASN A 676 6.89 -14.13 -23.95
CA ASN A 676 6.50 -14.89 -25.14
C ASN A 676 5.72 -16.18 -24.85
N TYR A 677 5.16 -16.75 -25.92
CA TYR A 677 4.58 -18.09 -25.96
C TYR A 677 3.34 -18.22 -25.08
N SER A 678 2.28 -17.52 -25.50
CA SER A 678 0.97 -17.51 -24.82
C SER A 678 -0.08 -18.12 -25.73
N GLY A 679 -0.79 -19.16 -25.27
CA GLY A 679 -1.80 -19.85 -26.06
C GLY A 679 -3.10 -20.11 -25.30
N GLY A 680 -4.23 -20.18 -26.00
CA GLY A 680 -5.48 -20.61 -25.36
C GLY A 680 -5.45 -22.07 -24.89
N ILE A 681 -4.75 -22.96 -25.63
CA ILE A 681 -4.57 -24.37 -25.24
C ILE A 681 -3.13 -24.65 -24.80
N VAL A 682 -2.13 -24.24 -25.58
CA VAL A 682 -0.70 -24.55 -25.36
C VAL A 682 0.17 -23.30 -25.44
N GLY A 683 1.01 -23.03 -24.45
CA GLY A 683 1.97 -21.92 -24.56
C GLY A 683 3.01 -22.15 -25.66
N LYS A 684 3.77 -23.25 -25.56
CA LYS A 684 4.79 -23.69 -26.54
C LYS A 684 4.67 -25.19 -26.86
N GLN A 685 4.47 -25.53 -28.14
CA GLN A 685 4.41 -26.91 -28.63
C GLN A 685 5.67 -27.25 -29.45
N ASP A 686 6.61 -27.97 -28.83
CA ASP A 686 7.84 -28.42 -29.51
C ASP A 686 7.67 -29.80 -30.16
N MET A 687 6.69 -30.59 -29.70
CA MET A 687 6.39 -31.93 -30.17
C MET A 687 4.91 -32.28 -29.93
N GLY A 688 4.47 -33.48 -30.35
CA GLY A 688 3.11 -33.95 -30.11
C GLY A 688 2.05 -33.28 -30.97
N ALA A 689 0.78 -33.62 -30.73
CA ALA A 689 -0.35 -33.15 -31.54
C ALA A 689 -1.48 -32.51 -30.71
N VAL A 690 -1.96 -31.34 -31.16
CA VAL A 690 -3.16 -30.67 -30.61
C VAL A 690 -4.33 -30.87 -31.57
N LEU A 691 -5.34 -31.59 -31.11
CA LEU A 691 -6.44 -32.12 -31.93
C LEU A 691 -7.80 -31.65 -31.40
N SER A 692 -8.70 -31.27 -32.30
CA SER A 692 -10.14 -31.06 -32.02
C SER A 692 -10.47 -30.12 -30.84
N SER A 693 -9.52 -29.29 -30.40
CA SER A 693 -9.60 -28.52 -29.16
C SER A 693 -10.10 -27.09 -29.39
N VAL A 694 -10.66 -26.46 -28.36
CA VAL A 694 -11.48 -25.25 -28.51
C VAL A 694 -11.04 -24.12 -27.57
N GLU A 695 -10.71 -22.96 -28.14
CA GLU A 695 -10.48 -21.72 -27.39
C GLU A 695 -11.71 -20.80 -27.46
N ASN A 696 -12.11 -20.24 -26.30
CA ASN A 696 -13.23 -19.31 -26.15
C ASN A 696 -12.95 -18.09 -25.24
N GLY A 697 -11.74 -17.98 -24.67
CA GLY A 697 -11.35 -16.94 -23.73
C GLY A 697 -10.57 -15.80 -24.40
N LYS A 698 -9.57 -15.31 -23.66
CA LYS A 698 -8.75 -14.14 -23.99
C LYS A 698 -7.29 -14.47 -23.72
N VAL A 699 -6.38 -14.03 -24.59
CA VAL A 699 -4.94 -14.31 -24.52
C VAL A 699 -4.17 -12.99 -24.54
N THR A 700 -3.53 -12.66 -23.44
CA THR A 700 -2.84 -11.39 -23.21
C THR A 700 -1.34 -11.63 -23.02
N SER A 701 -0.48 -11.00 -23.82
CA SER A 701 0.98 -10.96 -23.61
C SER A 701 1.45 -9.52 -23.44
N THR A 702 1.81 -9.13 -22.22
CA THR A 702 2.00 -7.70 -21.87
C THR A 702 3.30 -7.09 -22.38
N SER A 703 4.33 -7.90 -22.65
CA SER A 703 5.60 -7.44 -23.24
C SER A 703 6.24 -8.44 -24.21
N GLY A 704 5.51 -9.49 -24.60
CA GLY A 704 6.01 -10.58 -25.43
C GLY A 704 5.41 -10.65 -26.84
N SER A 705 5.84 -11.67 -27.56
CA SER A 705 5.36 -12.07 -28.89
C SER A 705 5.01 -13.56 -28.92
N TYR A 706 4.48 -14.05 -30.04
CA TYR A 706 4.01 -15.44 -30.19
C TYR A 706 2.81 -15.72 -29.28
N ALA A 707 1.71 -15.06 -29.60
CA ALA A 707 0.42 -15.23 -28.92
C ALA A 707 -0.61 -15.81 -29.90
N GLY A 708 -1.34 -16.85 -29.49
CA GLY A 708 -2.31 -17.49 -30.38
C GLY A 708 -3.49 -18.18 -29.73
N GLY A 709 -4.56 -18.37 -30.49
CA GLY A 709 -5.81 -18.94 -29.97
C GLY A 709 -5.65 -20.38 -29.48
N ILE A 710 -4.92 -21.23 -30.21
CA ILE A 710 -4.62 -22.60 -29.78
C ILE A 710 -3.21 -22.69 -29.21
N ALA A 711 -2.20 -22.18 -29.94
CA ALA A 711 -0.81 -22.20 -29.51
C ALA A 711 -0.13 -20.83 -29.59
N GLY A 712 0.74 -20.51 -28.63
CA GLY A 712 1.63 -19.35 -28.75
C GLY A 712 2.67 -19.57 -29.87
N TYR A 713 3.40 -20.67 -29.77
CA TYR A 713 4.35 -21.17 -30.77
C TYR A 713 4.17 -22.68 -30.95
N SER A 714 4.20 -23.16 -32.20
CA SER A 714 4.15 -24.59 -32.51
C SER A 714 4.98 -24.97 -33.73
N VAL A 715 5.85 -25.98 -33.58
CA VAL A 715 6.54 -26.65 -34.70
C VAL A 715 5.87 -27.96 -35.13
N SER A 716 4.87 -28.43 -34.39
CA SER A 716 4.19 -29.70 -34.63
C SER A 716 2.70 -29.52 -34.98
N ALA A 717 1.94 -30.60 -34.99
CA ALA A 717 0.59 -30.65 -35.54
C ALA A 717 -0.46 -29.94 -34.67
N ILE A 718 -1.17 -28.97 -35.27
CA ILE A 718 -2.46 -28.45 -34.78
C ILE A 718 -3.53 -28.73 -35.83
N ARG A 719 -4.48 -29.63 -35.51
CA ARG A 719 -5.49 -30.11 -36.46
C ARG A 719 -6.92 -30.00 -35.92
N LYS A 720 -7.84 -29.52 -36.77
CA LYS A 720 -9.30 -29.45 -36.51
C LYS A 720 -9.70 -28.63 -35.27
N CYS A 721 -8.82 -27.78 -34.77
CA CYS A 721 -9.06 -26.94 -33.59
C CYS A 721 -9.86 -25.69 -33.96
N ILE A 722 -10.58 -25.14 -32.97
CA ILE A 722 -11.51 -24.02 -33.13
C ILE A 722 -11.13 -22.91 -32.16
N ALA A 723 -10.98 -21.67 -32.63
CA ALA A 723 -10.72 -20.53 -31.75
C ALA A 723 -11.74 -19.39 -31.95
N LYS A 724 -12.31 -18.91 -30.84
CA LYS A 724 -13.06 -17.67 -30.74
C LYS A 724 -12.38 -16.85 -29.63
N VAL A 725 -11.41 -16.03 -30.01
CA VAL A 725 -10.41 -15.49 -29.06
C VAL A 725 -10.16 -13.99 -29.26
N THR A 726 -10.03 -13.26 -28.17
CA THR A 726 -9.42 -11.92 -28.15
C THR A 726 -7.94 -12.05 -27.81
N ILE A 727 -7.05 -11.47 -28.61
CA ILE A 727 -5.61 -11.46 -28.35
C ILE A 727 -5.08 -10.02 -28.24
N SER A 728 -4.31 -9.72 -27.19
CA SER A 728 -3.46 -8.52 -27.12
C SER A 728 -2.01 -8.95 -26.88
N ALA A 729 -1.11 -8.64 -27.81
CA ALA A 729 0.31 -8.99 -27.76
C ALA A 729 1.11 -8.18 -28.78
N ALA A 730 2.39 -7.91 -28.52
CA ALA A 730 3.17 -6.97 -29.34
C ALA A 730 3.39 -7.45 -30.80
N GLY A 731 3.51 -8.76 -31.03
CA GLY A 731 3.63 -9.31 -32.38
C GLY A 731 3.62 -10.84 -32.47
N TYR A 732 3.64 -11.36 -33.70
CA TYR A 732 3.42 -12.78 -34.02
C TYR A 732 2.09 -13.27 -33.40
N VAL A 733 0.99 -12.68 -33.87
CA VAL A 733 -0.36 -12.89 -33.32
C VAL A 733 -1.23 -13.70 -34.27
N GLY A 734 -1.70 -14.86 -33.81
CA GLY A 734 -2.40 -15.84 -34.66
C GLY A 734 -3.72 -16.35 -34.10
N GLY A 735 -4.80 -16.29 -34.88
CA GLY A 735 -6.10 -16.83 -34.44
C GLY A 735 -6.07 -18.32 -34.08
N ILE A 736 -5.15 -19.11 -34.65
CA ILE A 736 -4.82 -20.49 -34.23
C ILE A 736 -3.43 -20.55 -33.59
N ALA A 737 -2.39 -20.02 -34.25
CA ALA A 737 -1.01 -20.13 -33.76
C ALA A 737 -0.20 -18.84 -33.95
N GLY A 738 0.41 -18.29 -32.90
CA GLY A 738 1.23 -17.06 -33.01
C GLY A 738 2.36 -17.22 -34.03
N GLN A 739 3.08 -18.34 -33.94
CA GLN A 739 3.78 -18.96 -35.06
C GLN A 739 3.43 -20.46 -35.13
N GLY A 740 3.25 -21.00 -36.33
CA GLY A 740 2.91 -22.41 -36.56
C GLY A 740 3.60 -23.01 -37.80
N VAL A 741 3.89 -24.31 -37.77
CA VAL A 741 4.42 -25.06 -38.93
C VAL A 741 3.35 -25.97 -39.56
N ILE A 742 2.73 -26.86 -38.78
CA ILE A 742 1.71 -27.82 -39.24
C ILE A 742 0.32 -27.37 -38.74
N LEU A 743 -0.44 -26.68 -39.60
CA LEU A 743 -1.76 -26.13 -39.29
C LEU A 743 -2.79 -26.65 -40.29
N THR A 744 -3.69 -27.55 -39.89
CA THR A 744 -4.67 -28.14 -40.82
C THR A 744 -6.12 -28.21 -40.34
N ASP A 745 -7.07 -27.92 -41.25
CA ASP A 745 -8.52 -27.98 -41.02
C ASP A 745 -9.04 -27.15 -39.82
N ASN A 746 -8.26 -26.18 -39.33
CA ASN A 746 -8.62 -25.36 -38.18
C ASN A 746 -9.61 -24.22 -38.55
N ALA A 747 -10.37 -23.75 -37.57
CA ALA A 747 -11.38 -22.69 -37.74
C ALA A 747 -11.21 -21.55 -36.72
N ALA A 748 -11.13 -20.29 -37.15
CA ALA A 748 -10.90 -19.16 -36.25
C ALA A 748 -11.84 -17.96 -36.44
N ILE A 749 -12.11 -17.25 -35.36
CA ILE A 749 -12.57 -15.86 -35.35
C ILE A 749 -11.75 -15.12 -34.28
N LEU A 750 -11.05 -14.08 -34.72
CA LEU A 750 -10.09 -13.32 -33.93
C LEU A 750 -10.65 -11.93 -33.64
N ASP A 751 -10.43 -11.43 -32.43
CA ASP A 751 -10.27 -10.00 -32.17
C ASP A 751 -8.81 -9.72 -31.78
N VAL A 752 -8.24 -8.59 -32.21
CA VAL A 752 -6.83 -8.29 -31.95
C VAL A 752 -6.60 -6.83 -31.58
N TYR A 753 -5.87 -6.65 -30.48
CA TYR A 753 -5.48 -5.37 -29.91
C TYR A 753 -3.95 -5.29 -29.80
N ASP A 754 -3.41 -4.07 -29.79
CA ASP A 754 -1.99 -3.73 -29.53
C ASP A 754 -0.90 -4.43 -30.37
N CYS A 755 -1.28 -5.22 -31.38
CA CYS A 755 -0.35 -5.91 -32.27
C CYS A 755 0.33 -4.93 -33.23
N THR A 756 1.67 -4.88 -33.13
CA THR A 756 2.53 -3.99 -33.94
C THR A 756 3.25 -4.71 -35.08
N GLU A 757 3.50 -6.03 -34.96
CA GLU A 757 4.19 -6.83 -35.98
C GLU A 757 3.52 -8.20 -36.23
N ARG A 758 3.36 -8.60 -37.50
CA ARG A 758 2.92 -9.94 -37.97
C ARG A 758 1.65 -10.50 -37.30
N SER A 759 0.49 -10.19 -37.87
CA SER A 759 -0.80 -10.73 -37.44
C SER A 759 -1.54 -11.51 -38.54
N GLY A 760 -2.28 -12.55 -38.13
CA GLY A 760 -3.14 -13.29 -39.03
C GLY A 760 -4.26 -14.06 -38.31
N SER A 761 -5.45 -14.11 -38.90
CA SER A 761 -6.60 -14.81 -38.34
C SER A 761 -6.43 -16.34 -38.27
N ILE A 762 -5.42 -16.91 -38.93
CA ILE A 762 -4.95 -18.29 -38.67
C ILE A 762 -3.60 -18.26 -37.95
N ALA A 763 -2.60 -17.53 -38.47
CA ALA A 763 -1.28 -17.48 -37.82
C ALA A 763 -0.59 -16.13 -37.97
N GLY A 764 0.19 -15.72 -36.97
CA GLY A 764 1.02 -14.52 -37.05
C GLY A 764 2.12 -14.68 -38.10
N TYR A 765 2.84 -15.81 -38.05
CA TYR A 765 3.81 -16.23 -39.07
C TYR A 765 3.79 -17.75 -39.30
N VAL A 766 4.21 -18.15 -40.50
CA VAL A 766 4.48 -19.54 -40.91
C VAL A 766 5.73 -19.49 -41.79
N ASP A 767 6.74 -20.31 -41.50
CA ASP A 767 7.88 -20.42 -42.40
C ASP A 767 7.60 -21.41 -43.54
N PHE A 768 7.31 -20.88 -44.72
CA PHE A 768 7.10 -21.70 -45.92
C PHE A 768 8.39 -22.16 -46.60
N THR A 769 9.56 -22.00 -45.94
CA THR A 769 10.85 -22.58 -46.40
C THR A 769 11.28 -23.80 -45.59
N ASP A 770 10.56 -24.13 -44.51
CA ASP A 770 10.66 -25.42 -43.82
C ASP A 770 9.94 -26.50 -44.66
N ASP A 771 10.64 -27.60 -44.95
CA ASP A 771 10.08 -28.74 -45.71
C ASP A 771 8.91 -29.43 -44.98
N ASN A 772 8.77 -29.22 -43.65
CA ASN A 772 7.68 -29.75 -42.82
C ASN A 772 6.40 -28.89 -42.82
N ALA A 773 6.38 -27.72 -43.48
CA ALA A 773 5.33 -26.71 -43.34
C ALA A 773 3.97 -27.04 -44.02
N GLU A 774 3.20 -27.98 -43.43
CA GLU A 774 1.85 -28.33 -43.86
C GLU A 774 0.78 -27.35 -43.33
N VAL A 775 0.48 -26.30 -44.12
CA VAL A 775 -0.67 -25.42 -43.86
C VAL A 775 -1.77 -25.61 -44.90
N LEU A 776 -2.88 -26.24 -44.53
CA LEU A 776 -3.97 -26.63 -45.45
C LEU A 776 -5.37 -26.47 -44.83
N ARG A 777 -6.35 -26.05 -45.65
CA ARG A 777 -7.80 -26.06 -45.38
C ARG A 777 -8.29 -25.21 -44.19
N ASN A 778 -7.42 -24.42 -43.56
CA ASN A 778 -7.82 -23.54 -42.45
C ASN A 778 -8.77 -22.42 -42.91
N SER A 779 -9.76 -22.11 -42.08
CA SER A 779 -10.87 -21.19 -42.39
C SER A 779 -11.01 -20.14 -41.29
N PHE A 780 -11.29 -18.88 -41.63
CA PHE A 780 -11.49 -17.83 -40.62
C PHE A 780 -12.61 -16.84 -40.97
N VAL A 781 -13.24 -16.24 -39.95
CA VAL A 781 -14.18 -15.12 -40.16
C VAL A 781 -13.38 -13.82 -40.23
N ASP A 782 -13.44 -13.14 -41.37
CA ASP A 782 -12.72 -11.88 -41.59
C ASP A 782 -13.32 -10.72 -40.77
N ARG A 783 -12.52 -10.17 -39.86
CA ARG A 783 -12.84 -8.96 -39.07
C ARG A 783 -11.85 -7.82 -39.32
N GLY A 784 -11.16 -7.83 -40.46
CA GLY A 784 -10.12 -6.86 -40.83
C GLY A 784 -8.69 -7.41 -40.77
N VAL A 785 -8.52 -8.68 -40.42
CA VAL A 785 -7.23 -9.37 -40.36
C VAL A 785 -7.26 -10.55 -41.34
N ALA A 786 -6.26 -10.62 -42.22
CA ALA A 786 -6.14 -11.67 -43.23
C ALA A 786 -5.54 -12.96 -42.65
N GLY A 787 -5.43 -14.03 -43.45
CA GLY A 787 -5.12 -15.38 -42.95
C GLY A 787 -3.79 -15.53 -42.20
N ILE A 788 -2.66 -15.15 -42.82
CA ILE A 788 -1.30 -15.34 -42.30
C ILE A 788 -0.45 -14.12 -42.66
N ASP A 789 0.18 -13.47 -41.68
CA ASP A 789 1.02 -12.26 -41.84
C ASP A 789 0.42 -11.24 -42.84
N GLY A 790 -0.82 -10.82 -42.59
CA GLY A 790 -1.56 -9.89 -43.46
C GLY A 790 -1.98 -10.43 -44.84
N ILE A 791 -1.77 -11.72 -45.16
CA ILE A 791 -2.07 -12.32 -46.47
C ILE A 791 -2.99 -13.55 -46.34
N SER A 792 -4.03 -13.62 -47.17
CA SER A 792 -4.94 -14.77 -47.25
C SER A 792 -4.58 -15.69 -48.42
N TYR A 793 -4.36 -16.97 -48.13
CA TYR A 793 -3.85 -17.96 -49.09
C TYR A 793 -4.92 -19.01 -49.40
N ALA A 794 -5.44 -18.99 -50.64
CA ALA A 794 -6.48 -19.93 -51.07
C ALA A 794 -6.07 -21.40 -50.88
N GLY A 795 -6.89 -22.18 -50.16
CA GLY A 795 -6.62 -23.57 -49.83
C GLY A 795 -5.66 -23.81 -48.64
N LYS A 796 -4.95 -22.77 -48.15
CA LYS A 796 -4.12 -22.83 -46.95
C LYS A 796 -4.79 -22.18 -45.74
N ALA A 797 -5.17 -20.90 -45.89
CA ALA A 797 -5.83 -20.07 -44.88
C ALA A 797 -6.76 -19.06 -45.60
N ALA A 798 -8.06 -19.31 -45.57
CA ALA A 798 -9.05 -18.59 -46.39
C ALA A 798 -10.20 -18.00 -45.55
N PRO A 799 -10.69 -16.80 -45.89
CA PRO A 799 -11.85 -16.22 -45.23
C PRO A 799 -13.14 -16.97 -45.59
N VAL A 800 -14.04 -17.10 -44.62
CA VAL A 800 -15.38 -17.68 -44.73
C VAL A 800 -16.41 -16.79 -44.02
N ASP A 801 -17.68 -16.92 -44.35
CA ASP A 801 -18.75 -16.26 -43.61
C ASP A 801 -19.02 -16.92 -42.24
N PHE A 802 -19.69 -16.19 -41.34
CA PHE A 802 -19.98 -16.66 -39.99
C PHE A 802 -20.88 -17.91 -39.95
N GLU A 803 -21.76 -18.10 -40.95
CA GLU A 803 -22.61 -19.31 -41.02
C GLU A 803 -21.77 -20.54 -41.39
N ARG A 804 -20.76 -20.38 -42.26
CA ARG A 804 -19.78 -21.43 -42.54
C ARG A 804 -18.86 -21.70 -41.34
N PHE A 805 -18.47 -20.68 -40.57
CA PHE A 805 -17.76 -20.89 -39.30
C PHE A 805 -18.64 -21.63 -38.29
N ARG A 806 -19.91 -21.24 -38.14
CA ARG A 806 -20.92 -21.92 -37.28
C ARG A 806 -21.10 -23.40 -37.62
N GLN A 807 -20.99 -23.79 -38.89
CA GLN A 807 -21.00 -25.20 -39.32
C GLN A 807 -19.74 -26.00 -38.92
N LEU A 808 -18.60 -25.33 -38.68
CA LEU A 808 -17.35 -25.96 -38.24
C LEU A 808 -17.25 -25.97 -36.71
N ALA A 809 -17.60 -24.84 -36.09
CA ALA A 809 -17.48 -24.58 -34.67
C ALA A 809 -18.66 -25.09 -33.82
N GLY A 810 -19.82 -25.39 -34.43
CA GLY A 810 -20.98 -25.93 -33.74
C GLY A 810 -21.48 -25.02 -32.61
N SER A 811 -21.59 -25.58 -31.39
CA SER A 811 -22.03 -24.85 -30.19
C SER A 811 -21.08 -23.74 -29.74
N THR A 812 -19.84 -23.68 -30.25
CA THR A 812 -18.87 -22.63 -29.95
C THR A 812 -19.21 -21.28 -30.60
N ALA A 813 -19.95 -21.29 -31.72
CA ALA A 813 -20.30 -20.11 -32.52
C ALA A 813 -21.51 -19.31 -31.99
N VAL A 814 -21.49 -19.01 -30.69
CA VAL A 814 -22.40 -18.07 -30.03
C VAL A 814 -21.68 -16.74 -29.80
N ILE A 815 -22.42 -15.64 -29.97
CA ILE A 815 -22.00 -14.26 -29.68
C ILE A 815 -22.83 -13.79 -28.48
N ASP A 816 -22.18 -13.49 -27.37
CA ASP A 816 -22.82 -13.18 -26.09
C ASP A 816 -22.35 -11.81 -25.58
N VAL A 817 -23.28 -11.01 -25.06
CA VAL A 817 -22.95 -9.80 -24.27
C VAL A 817 -23.10 -10.13 -22.80
N THR A 818 -22.04 -9.96 -22.04
CA THR A 818 -22.00 -10.20 -20.59
C THR A 818 -22.03 -8.87 -19.85
N PHE A 819 -22.87 -8.75 -18.83
CA PHE A 819 -22.98 -7.56 -17.98
C PHE A 819 -22.43 -7.87 -16.59
N GLU A 820 -21.41 -7.13 -16.17
CA GLU A 820 -20.65 -7.39 -14.95
C GLU A 820 -20.64 -6.20 -13.97
N VAL A 821 -20.75 -6.52 -12.68
CA VAL A 821 -20.69 -5.56 -11.59
C VAL A 821 -19.67 -6.08 -10.59
N ASP A 822 -18.59 -5.33 -10.36
CA ASP A 822 -17.48 -5.71 -9.47
C ASP A 822 -16.80 -7.06 -9.81
N GLY A 823 -16.88 -7.49 -11.08
CA GLY A 823 -16.40 -8.79 -11.56
C GLY A 823 -17.37 -9.96 -11.37
N GLU A 824 -18.58 -9.72 -10.86
CA GLU A 824 -19.66 -10.73 -10.87
C GLU A 824 -20.60 -10.52 -12.07
N VAL A 825 -20.87 -11.60 -12.80
CA VAL A 825 -21.80 -11.61 -13.95
C VAL A 825 -23.25 -11.49 -13.47
N VAL A 826 -23.88 -10.36 -13.79
CA VAL A 826 -25.29 -10.07 -13.46
C VAL A 826 -26.24 -10.55 -14.55
N SER A 827 -25.81 -10.55 -15.82
CA SER A 827 -26.61 -11.03 -16.95
C SER A 827 -25.75 -11.43 -18.14
N THR A 828 -26.26 -12.32 -19.00
CA THR A 828 -25.65 -12.67 -20.29
C THR A 828 -26.73 -12.76 -21.36
N VAL A 829 -26.54 -12.08 -22.49
CA VAL A 829 -27.53 -11.98 -23.58
C VAL A 829 -26.90 -12.42 -24.90
N SER A 830 -27.31 -13.58 -25.40
CA SER A 830 -26.91 -14.09 -26.71
C SER A 830 -27.57 -13.30 -27.84
N VAL A 831 -26.78 -12.92 -28.85
CA VAL A 831 -27.22 -12.17 -30.04
C VAL A 831 -26.82 -12.89 -31.34
N ASP A 832 -27.54 -12.60 -32.43
CA ASP A 832 -27.07 -12.98 -33.77
C ASP A 832 -25.84 -12.15 -34.17
N TYR A 833 -24.97 -12.72 -35.01
CA TYR A 833 -23.78 -12.02 -35.51
C TYR A 833 -24.15 -10.80 -36.37
N GLY A 834 -23.69 -9.62 -35.95
CA GLY A 834 -24.11 -8.32 -36.51
C GLY A 834 -25.46 -7.84 -35.99
N GLY A 835 -25.95 -8.41 -34.89
CA GLY A 835 -27.19 -8.04 -34.22
C GLY A 835 -27.05 -6.81 -33.30
N ALA A 836 -28.16 -6.46 -32.66
CA ALA A 836 -28.27 -5.33 -31.76
C ALA A 836 -29.00 -5.74 -30.46
N LEU A 837 -28.57 -5.16 -29.34
CA LEU A 837 -29.35 -5.16 -28.10
C LEU A 837 -30.50 -4.14 -28.20
N LYS A 838 -31.53 -4.37 -27.37
CA LYS A 838 -32.63 -3.45 -27.12
C LYS A 838 -32.46 -2.82 -25.74
N ASP A 839 -33.05 -1.65 -25.52
CA ASP A 839 -33.09 -0.97 -24.23
C ASP A 839 -33.63 -1.87 -23.08
N SER A 840 -34.44 -2.90 -23.41
CA SER A 840 -34.96 -3.92 -22.48
C SER A 840 -33.98 -5.01 -22.08
N ASP A 841 -32.84 -5.12 -22.76
CA ASP A 841 -31.88 -6.22 -22.60
C ASP A 841 -30.73 -5.82 -21.65
N PHE A 842 -30.61 -4.54 -21.30
CA PHE A 842 -29.71 -4.01 -20.30
C PHE A 842 -30.29 -4.22 -18.88
N PRO A 843 -29.53 -4.80 -17.93
CA PRO A 843 -29.98 -4.92 -16.55
C PRO A 843 -29.89 -3.60 -15.78
N GLU A 844 -30.68 -3.47 -14.71
CA GLU A 844 -30.57 -2.38 -13.74
C GLU A 844 -29.24 -2.49 -12.96
N ILE A 845 -28.52 -1.38 -12.82
CA ILE A 845 -27.25 -1.34 -12.08
C ILE A 845 -27.55 -1.22 -10.57
N PRO A 846 -26.92 -2.03 -9.69
CA PRO A 846 -27.06 -1.87 -8.24
C PRO A 846 -26.65 -0.47 -7.76
N ALA A 847 -27.45 0.13 -6.88
CA ALA A 847 -27.12 1.44 -6.32
C ALA A 847 -26.00 1.34 -5.26
N ARG A 848 -25.02 2.26 -5.31
CA ARG A 848 -23.98 2.44 -4.29
C ARG A 848 -24.15 3.77 -3.55
N GLU A 849 -23.85 3.76 -2.25
CA GLU A 849 -23.82 4.98 -1.45
C GLU A 849 -22.68 5.90 -1.93
N GLY A 850 -22.96 7.19 -2.11
CA GLY A 850 -21.96 8.18 -2.53
C GLY A 850 -21.61 8.21 -4.03
N CYS A 851 -22.13 7.30 -4.86
CA CYS A 851 -21.85 7.24 -6.31
C CYS A 851 -23.12 7.14 -7.16
N PHE A 852 -23.06 7.66 -8.39
CA PHE A 852 -23.93 7.23 -9.50
C PHE A 852 -23.23 6.14 -10.33
N ALA A 853 -23.97 5.46 -11.21
CA ALA A 853 -23.43 4.39 -12.03
C ALA A 853 -24.00 4.38 -13.45
N GLU A 854 -23.17 3.96 -14.41
CA GLU A 854 -23.54 3.76 -15.81
C GLU A 854 -22.80 2.55 -16.41
N TRP A 855 -23.35 1.94 -17.46
CA TRP A 855 -22.69 0.86 -18.19
C TRP A 855 -21.57 1.42 -19.09
N SER A 856 -20.46 0.70 -19.24
CA SER A 856 -19.38 1.09 -20.16
C SER A 856 -19.84 1.25 -21.62
N ASP A 857 -19.20 2.14 -22.37
CA ASP A 857 -19.59 2.48 -23.75
C ASP A 857 -19.16 1.41 -24.77
N PHE A 858 -20.09 0.95 -25.62
CA PHE A 858 -19.84 -0.03 -26.68
C PHE A 858 -20.90 0.06 -27.80
N ASP A 859 -20.58 -0.47 -28.99
CA ASP A 859 -21.55 -0.55 -30.10
C ASP A 859 -22.58 -1.67 -29.90
N SER A 860 -23.58 -1.36 -29.07
CA SER A 860 -24.78 -2.15 -28.84
C SER A 860 -25.66 -2.39 -30.09
N LYS A 861 -25.31 -1.84 -31.27
CA LYS A 861 -26.13 -1.91 -32.50
C LYS A 861 -25.55 -2.83 -33.60
N CYS A 862 -24.30 -3.26 -33.49
CA CYS A 862 -23.63 -4.07 -34.52
C CYS A 862 -22.63 -5.08 -33.92
N ILE A 863 -23.12 -5.95 -33.04
CA ILE A 863 -22.29 -6.85 -32.22
C ILE A 863 -21.82 -8.05 -33.06
N THR A 864 -20.52 -8.09 -33.39
CA THR A 864 -19.89 -9.17 -34.20
C THR A 864 -18.98 -10.11 -33.42
N PHE A 865 -18.82 -9.89 -32.11
CA PHE A 865 -17.92 -10.65 -31.23
C PHE A 865 -18.46 -10.57 -29.79
N PRO A 866 -18.19 -11.55 -28.91
CA PRO A 866 -18.54 -11.44 -27.50
C PRO A 866 -17.92 -10.20 -26.84
N VAL A 867 -18.63 -9.60 -25.88
CA VAL A 867 -18.16 -8.41 -25.16
C VAL A 867 -18.66 -8.40 -23.72
N THR A 868 -17.79 -8.10 -22.77
CA THR A 868 -18.14 -7.79 -21.38
C THR A 868 -18.36 -6.29 -21.23
N VAL A 869 -19.41 -5.93 -20.51
CA VAL A 869 -19.87 -4.55 -20.25
C VAL A 869 -19.90 -4.35 -18.74
N GLU A 870 -19.08 -3.43 -18.24
CA GLU A 870 -18.87 -3.20 -16.81
C GLU A 870 -19.72 -2.03 -16.29
N ALA A 871 -20.17 -2.12 -15.04
CA ALA A 871 -20.80 -1.00 -14.34
C ALA A 871 -19.75 -0.02 -13.76
N ILE A 872 -19.63 1.16 -14.36
CA ILE A 872 -18.73 2.23 -13.93
C ILE A 872 -19.42 3.05 -12.84
N TYR A 873 -18.84 3.08 -11.64
CA TYR A 873 -19.32 3.88 -10.51
C TYR A 873 -18.52 5.19 -10.38
N THR A 874 -19.19 6.33 -10.46
CA THR A 874 -18.58 7.65 -10.31
C THR A 874 -19.10 8.34 -9.04
N PRO A 875 -18.22 8.83 -8.14
CA PRO A 875 -18.65 9.58 -6.95
C PRO A 875 -19.45 10.84 -7.31
N TYR A 876 -20.45 11.17 -6.50
CA TYR A 876 -21.15 12.46 -6.64
C TYR A 876 -20.21 13.62 -6.33
N VAL A 877 -20.25 14.66 -7.16
CA VAL A 877 -19.73 15.97 -6.78
C VAL A 877 -20.70 16.54 -5.74
N THR A 878 -20.20 16.93 -4.57
CA THR A 878 -21.04 17.37 -3.44
C THR A 878 -21.21 18.88 -3.33
N VAL A 879 -20.31 19.65 -3.95
CA VAL A 879 -20.33 21.12 -3.99
C VAL A 879 -19.91 21.60 -5.37
N ILE A 880 -20.67 22.52 -5.96
CA ILE A 880 -20.33 23.20 -7.23
C ILE A 880 -20.29 24.72 -7.05
N GLU A 881 -19.32 25.39 -7.69
CA GLU A 881 -19.10 26.84 -7.63
C GLU A 881 -19.64 27.55 -8.87
N SER A 882 -20.27 28.73 -8.70
CA SER A 882 -20.66 29.60 -9.81
C SER A 882 -19.45 30.19 -10.55
N PRO A 883 -19.37 30.11 -11.89
CA PRO A 883 -18.33 30.78 -12.69
C PRO A 883 -18.21 32.29 -12.43
N GLU A 884 -19.31 32.93 -12.04
CA GLU A 884 -19.32 34.32 -11.61
C GLU A 884 -18.67 34.47 -10.22
N LYS A 885 -17.61 35.27 -10.15
CA LYS A 885 -16.80 35.52 -8.94
C LYS A 885 -16.80 37.00 -8.54
N SER A 886 -16.51 37.27 -7.27
CA SER A 886 -16.30 38.62 -6.71
C SER A 886 -14.94 39.21 -7.13
N ALA A 887 -14.69 40.47 -6.75
CA ALA A 887 -13.40 41.13 -6.96
C ALA A 887 -12.23 40.41 -6.28
N ASP A 888 -12.49 39.72 -5.16
CA ASP A 888 -11.52 38.94 -4.39
C ASP A 888 -11.44 37.46 -4.83
N GLY A 889 -12.18 37.06 -5.88
CA GLY A 889 -12.07 35.73 -6.50
C GLY A 889 -13.01 34.64 -5.96
N PHE A 890 -13.83 34.93 -4.95
CA PHE A 890 -14.83 33.99 -4.42
C PHE A 890 -16.06 33.89 -5.34
N GLY A 891 -16.58 32.69 -5.60
CA GLY A 891 -17.84 32.49 -6.32
C GLY A 891 -19.02 33.22 -5.67
N LEU A 892 -19.94 33.75 -6.48
CA LEU A 892 -21.12 34.45 -5.97
C LEU A 892 -22.14 33.51 -5.31
N VAL A 893 -22.22 32.26 -5.76
CA VAL A 893 -23.01 31.18 -5.14
C VAL A 893 -22.25 29.86 -5.22
N LEU A 894 -22.28 29.08 -4.13
CA LEU A 894 -21.98 27.66 -4.14
C LEU A 894 -23.28 26.88 -3.97
N ALA A 895 -23.44 25.74 -4.65
CA ALA A 895 -24.55 24.82 -4.41
C ALA A 895 -24.03 23.54 -3.75
N ASP A 896 -24.70 23.12 -2.68
CA ASP A 896 -24.48 21.85 -1.98
C ASP A 896 -25.54 20.85 -2.42
N GLY A 897 -25.17 19.57 -2.62
CA GLY A 897 -26.11 18.57 -3.10
C GLY A 897 -25.46 17.28 -3.58
N LEU A 898 -26.14 16.59 -4.48
CA LEU A 898 -25.60 15.47 -5.26
C LEU A 898 -25.61 15.86 -6.75
N PHE A 899 -24.43 16.07 -7.32
CA PHE A 899 -24.25 16.51 -8.70
C PHE A 899 -23.48 15.46 -9.50
N GLY A 900 -23.86 15.27 -10.77
CA GLY A 900 -23.08 14.47 -11.73
C GLY A 900 -21.80 15.18 -12.17
N ASN A 901 -20.92 14.47 -12.87
CA ASN A 901 -19.60 14.98 -13.30
C ASN A 901 -19.66 16.17 -14.27
N THR A 902 -20.82 16.48 -14.84
CA THR A 902 -21.10 17.65 -15.70
C THR A 902 -22.05 18.67 -15.05
N GLY A 903 -22.38 18.50 -13.76
CA GLY A 903 -23.28 19.41 -13.02
C GLY A 903 -22.72 20.83 -12.93
N SER A 904 -23.60 21.83 -12.98
CA SER A 904 -23.19 23.23 -13.04
C SER A 904 -24.19 24.19 -12.38
N VAL A 905 -23.69 25.31 -11.89
CA VAL A 905 -24.49 26.41 -11.32
C VAL A 905 -24.05 27.72 -11.96
N SER A 906 -24.99 28.59 -12.33
CA SER A 906 -24.72 29.92 -12.87
C SER A 906 -25.54 31.00 -12.17
N VAL A 907 -24.98 32.21 -12.08
CA VAL A 907 -25.53 33.31 -11.27
C VAL A 907 -25.65 34.60 -12.08
N LYS A 908 -26.88 35.08 -12.27
CA LYS A 908 -27.16 36.35 -12.96
C LYS A 908 -27.58 37.40 -11.94
N THR A 909 -26.81 38.48 -11.81
CA THR A 909 -27.14 39.59 -10.90
C THR A 909 -27.94 40.66 -11.65
N GLU A 910 -29.11 41.05 -11.13
CA GLU A 910 -30.01 42.01 -11.78
C GLU A 910 -30.31 43.25 -10.92
N SER A 911 -30.55 44.39 -11.57
CA SER A 911 -31.01 45.63 -10.92
C SER A 911 -32.54 45.74 -11.04
N SER A 912 -33.27 45.35 -9.99
CA SER A 912 -34.74 45.36 -9.98
C SER A 912 -35.35 46.65 -9.43
N SER A 913 -36.43 47.10 -10.07
CA SER A 913 -37.27 48.23 -9.61
C SER A 913 -38.28 47.89 -8.51
N VAL A 914 -38.31 46.62 -8.06
CA VAL A 914 -39.21 46.15 -6.98
C VAL A 914 -38.60 46.42 -5.59
N PHE A 915 -37.27 46.46 -5.51
CA PHE A 915 -36.55 46.95 -4.33
C PHE A 915 -36.25 48.44 -4.53
N ALA A 916 -36.30 49.21 -3.45
CA ALA A 916 -36.01 50.63 -3.48
C ALA A 916 -34.50 50.87 -3.70
N PRO A 917 -34.09 52.04 -4.24
CA PRO A 917 -32.69 52.37 -4.51
C PRO A 917 -31.92 52.78 -3.24
N ASP A 918 -31.98 51.94 -2.22
CA ASP A 918 -31.00 51.89 -1.14
C ASP A 918 -29.86 50.95 -1.58
N ASN A 919 -28.63 51.48 -1.65
CA ASN A 919 -27.48 50.95 -2.40
C ASN A 919 -26.93 49.57 -1.98
N ASN A 920 -27.63 48.84 -1.10
CA ASN A 920 -27.13 47.71 -0.32
C ASN A 920 -27.91 46.40 -0.55
N SER A 921 -28.81 46.33 -1.54
CA SER A 921 -29.55 45.12 -1.90
C SER A 921 -29.07 44.55 -3.23
N GLN A 922 -28.77 43.24 -3.28
CA GLN A 922 -28.40 42.52 -4.49
C GLN A 922 -29.47 41.46 -4.82
N LEU A 923 -29.91 41.39 -6.08
CA LEU A 923 -30.79 40.34 -6.59
C LEU A 923 -29.95 39.38 -7.44
N ARG A 924 -29.88 38.11 -7.04
CA ARG A 924 -29.20 37.02 -7.73
C ARG A 924 -30.23 35.99 -8.21
N LEU A 925 -30.32 35.79 -9.51
CA LEU A 925 -30.96 34.64 -10.14
C LEU A 925 -29.93 33.50 -10.18
N VAL A 926 -30.26 32.36 -9.61
CA VAL A 926 -29.45 31.15 -9.58
C VAL A 926 -30.10 30.11 -10.48
N ASP A 927 -29.30 29.42 -11.28
CA ASP A 927 -29.73 28.45 -12.28
C ASP A 927 -28.82 27.22 -12.16
N ILE A 928 -29.38 26.05 -11.85
CA ILE A 928 -28.63 24.85 -11.44
C ILE A 928 -29.01 23.65 -12.32
N ASP A 929 -28.01 23.03 -12.93
CA ASP A 929 -28.12 21.75 -13.60
C ASP A 929 -27.43 20.68 -12.73
N CYS A 930 -28.19 19.68 -12.27
CA CYS A 930 -27.63 18.58 -11.49
C CYS A 930 -26.88 17.54 -12.33
N ALA A 931 -27.01 17.57 -13.66
CA ALA A 931 -26.58 16.57 -14.65
C ALA A 931 -27.20 15.16 -14.50
N ILE A 932 -27.39 14.68 -13.27
CA ILE A 932 -28.17 13.47 -12.95
C ILE A 932 -29.66 13.83 -12.76
N PRO A 933 -30.62 13.07 -13.33
CA PRO A 933 -32.06 13.42 -13.27
C PRO A 933 -32.65 13.52 -11.86
N ASP A 934 -32.16 12.68 -10.93
CA ASP A 934 -32.65 12.59 -9.55
C ASP A 934 -31.76 13.35 -8.55
N GLY A 935 -30.86 14.21 -9.02
CA GLY A 935 -29.90 14.95 -8.17
C GLY A 935 -30.58 15.98 -7.27
N THR A 936 -30.36 15.86 -5.97
CA THR A 936 -30.95 16.75 -4.95
C THR A 936 -29.97 17.87 -4.55
N VAL A 937 -30.40 19.13 -4.68
CA VAL A 937 -29.71 20.29 -4.07
C VAL A 937 -30.16 20.42 -2.61
N THR A 938 -29.21 20.33 -1.68
CA THR A 938 -29.46 20.38 -0.23
C THR A 938 -29.19 21.75 0.37
N GLY A 939 -28.41 22.60 -0.30
CA GLY A 939 -28.10 23.95 0.19
C GLY A 939 -27.61 24.91 -0.90
N LEU A 940 -27.76 26.21 -0.64
CA LEU A 940 -27.17 27.29 -1.44
C LEU A 940 -26.40 28.26 -0.54
N ARG A 941 -25.12 28.47 -0.83
CA ARG A 941 -24.24 29.39 -0.09
C ARG A 941 -24.02 30.66 -0.90
N PHE A 942 -24.57 31.79 -0.44
CA PHE A 942 -24.49 33.08 -1.12
C PHE A 942 -23.38 33.95 -0.55
N LEU A 943 -22.47 34.46 -1.39
CA LEU A 943 -21.40 35.36 -0.91
C LEU A 943 -21.96 36.64 -0.26
N VAL A 944 -21.49 36.96 0.95
CA VAL A 944 -21.93 38.11 1.77
C VAL A 944 -21.65 39.45 1.08
N PRO A 945 -22.60 40.40 1.02
CA PRO A 945 -22.34 41.76 0.51
C PRO A 945 -21.46 42.59 1.45
N GLU A 946 -20.51 43.33 0.91
CA GLU A 946 -19.61 44.21 1.66
C GLU A 946 -20.36 45.32 2.44
N GLY A 947 -20.07 45.45 3.74
CA GLY A 947 -20.43 46.62 4.54
C GLY A 947 -20.72 46.30 6.01
N LYS A 948 -21.34 47.26 6.72
CA LYS A 948 -21.79 47.11 8.12
C LYS A 948 -23.28 47.40 8.23
N GLY A 949 -24.04 46.43 8.72
CA GLY A 949 -25.50 46.45 8.81
C GLY A 949 -26.05 45.09 9.26
N SER A 950 -27.37 44.93 9.34
CA SER A 950 -28.00 43.63 9.54
C SER A 950 -28.34 42.99 8.19
N LEU A 951 -28.00 41.70 8.06
CA LEU A 951 -28.23 40.92 6.84
C LEU A 951 -29.65 40.33 6.82
N ASN A 952 -30.20 40.16 5.61
CA ASN A 952 -31.48 39.49 5.38
C ASN A 952 -31.49 38.82 4.00
N VAL A 953 -31.83 37.53 3.94
CA VAL A 953 -31.99 36.78 2.69
C VAL A 953 -33.48 36.57 2.42
N MET A 954 -33.90 36.80 1.18
CA MET A 954 -35.26 36.54 0.71
C MET A 954 -35.24 35.70 -0.56
N GLN A 955 -36.25 34.85 -0.72
CA GLN A 955 -36.49 34.06 -1.93
C GLN A 955 -37.83 34.46 -2.54
N PHE A 956 -37.94 34.45 -3.87
CA PHE A 956 -39.19 34.66 -4.57
C PHE A 956 -39.90 33.32 -4.79
N VAL A 957 -41.01 33.09 -4.06
CA VAL A 957 -41.77 31.83 -4.11
C VAL A 957 -43.26 32.15 -4.31
N ASN A 958 -43.89 31.47 -5.27
CA ASN A 958 -45.31 31.59 -5.61
C ASN A 958 -45.78 33.05 -5.82
N GLY A 959 -44.97 33.85 -6.54
CA GLY A 959 -45.29 35.24 -6.85
C GLY A 959 -45.07 36.24 -5.71
N SER A 960 -44.39 35.84 -4.64
CA SER A 960 -44.15 36.65 -3.45
C SER A 960 -42.71 36.53 -2.93
N TRP A 961 -42.13 37.63 -2.46
CA TRP A 961 -40.88 37.59 -1.70
C TRP A 961 -41.17 37.14 -0.27
N LYS A 962 -40.38 36.18 0.22
CA LYS A 962 -40.39 35.69 1.60
C LYS A 962 -38.98 35.77 2.16
N ASN A 963 -38.83 36.17 3.43
CA ASN A 963 -37.59 35.91 4.15
C ASN A 963 -37.36 34.39 4.25
N VAL A 964 -36.10 33.96 4.15
CA VAL A 964 -35.68 32.59 4.40
C VAL A 964 -34.67 32.62 5.55
N GLU A 965 -34.68 31.61 6.41
CA GLU A 965 -33.67 31.46 7.45
C GLU A 965 -32.32 31.11 6.80
N PHE A 966 -31.23 31.64 7.35
CA PHE A 966 -29.89 31.45 6.81
C PHE A 966 -28.86 31.34 7.94
N ARG A 967 -27.74 30.68 7.66
CA ARG A 967 -26.62 30.49 8.59
C ARG A 967 -25.37 31.18 8.04
N GLU A 968 -24.71 31.99 8.85
CA GLU A 968 -23.46 32.65 8.47
C GLU A 968 -22.28 31.68 8.63
N ASN A 969 -21.47 31.50 7.58
CA ASN A 969 -20.29 30.65 7.60
C ASN A 969 -19.17 31.27 6.75
N GLY A 970 -18.18 31.88 7.42
CA GLY A 970 -17.09 32.61 6.77
C GLY A 970 -17.61 33.74 5.89
N HIS A 971 -17.29 33.70 4.59
CA HIS A 971 -17.72 34.70 3.61
C HIS A 971 -19.12 34.44 3.01
N TYR A 972 -19.84 33.39 3.43
CA TYR A 972 -21.09 32.96 2.81
C TYR A 972 -22.30 32.87 3.77
N LEU A 973 -23.48 33.11 3.22
CA LEU A 973 -24.79 32.87 3.83
C LEU A 973 -25.37 31.56 3.29
N ILE A 974 -25.47 30.54 4.13
CA ILE A 974 -26.02 29.23 3.77
C ILE A 974 -27.54 29.27 3.94
N VAL A 975 -28.27 28.92 2.88
CA VAL A 975 -29.70 28.62 2.89
C VAL A 975 -29.85 27.11 2.67
N ASP A 976 -30.38 26.43 3.67
CA ASP A 976 -30.68 24.99 3.62
C ASP A 976 -32.02 24.72 2.90
N ASP A 977 -32.17 23.55 2.28
CA ASP A 977 -33.38 23.10 1.55
C ASP A 977 -33.98 24.14 0.56
N PRO A 978 -33.20 24.56 -0.47
CA PRO A 978 -33.60 25.63 -1.40
C PRO A 978 -34.77 25.21 -2.32
N VAL A 979 -35.85 26.01 -2.33
CA VAL A 979 -37.02 25.75 -3.21
C VAL A 979 -36.73 26.16 -4.66
N LEU A 980 -36.34 25.20 -5.51
CA LEU A 980 -36.07 25.41 -6.94
C LEU A 980 -37.32 25.17 -7.80
N ASP A 981 -37.47 25.92 -8.89
CA ASP A 981 -38.48 25.70 -9.94
C ASP A 981 -37.75 25.30 -11.24
N ASN A 982 -37.77 24.00 -11.57
CA ASN A 982 -37.01 23.39 -12.67
C ASN A 982 -35.50 23.72 -12.66
N GLY A 983 -34.86 23.70 -11.48
CA GLY A 983 -33.43 24.02 -11.29
C GLY A 983 -33.14 25.51 -11.06
N THR A 984 -34.09 26.40 -11.35
CA THR A 984 -33.90 27.86 -11.28
C THR A 984 -34.54 28.45 -10.00
N ALA A 985 -33.94 29.48 -9.40
CA ALA A 985 -34.51 30.24 -8.28
C ALA A 985 -34.01 31.69 -8.19
N TYR A 986 -34.85 32.58 -7.63
CA TYR A 986 -34.53 34.01 -7.44
C TYR A 986 -34.35 34.36 -5.97
N TYR A 987 -33.19 34.93 -5.63
CA TYR A 987 -32.82 35.32 -4.26
C TYR A 987 -32.42 36.80 -4.19
N CYS A 988 -32.85 37.48 -3.12
CA CYS A 988 -32.43 38.84 -2.81
C CYS A 988 -31.73 38.89 -1.46
N ILE A 989 -30.52 39.44 -1.45
CA ILE A 989 -29.65 39.58 -0.28
C ILE A 989 -29.57 41.06 0.07
N GLN A 990 -29.91 41.43 1.31
CA GLN A 990 -29.98 42.82 1.77
C GLN A 990 -29.03 43.08 2.94
N LEU A 991 -28.32 44.21 2.91
CA LEU A 991 -27.56 44.74 4.05
C LEU A 991 -28.21 46.04 4.56
N ARG A 992 -29.04 45.94 5.61
CA ARG A 992 -29.79 47.08 6.17
C ARG A 992 -28.97 47.87 7.18
N GLN A 993 -28.97 49.20 7.09
CA GLN A 993 -28.36 50.07 8.10
C GLN A 993 -29.36 50.38 9.24
N LEU A 994 -28.84 50.58 10.45
CA LEU A 994 -29.62 50.91 11.64
C LEU A 994 -30.06 52.40 11.62
N GLU A 995 -31.36 52.65 11.42
CA GLU A 995 -31.92 54.00 11.61
C GLU A 995 -31.94 54.37 13.10
N PHE A 996 -31.20 55.40 13.49
CA PHE A 996 -31.14 55.92 14.87
C PHE A 996 -32.44 56.63 15.35
N ILE A 997 -33.45 56.76 14.50
CA ILE A 997 -34.67 57.55 14.73
C ILE A 997 -35.49 57.08 15.96
N PRO A 998 -35.71 55.77 16.22
CA PRO A 998 -36.52 55.33 17.37
C PRO A 998 -35.91 55.72 18.73
N ILE A 999 -34.59 55.72 18.85
CA ILE A 999 -33.87 56.00 20.11
C ILE A 999 -34.10 57.45 20.54
N ILE A 1000 -34.09 58.38 19.59
CA ILE A 1000 -34.33 59.81 19.84
C ILE A 1000 -35.77 60.06 20.34
N ILE A 1001 -36.75 59.33 19.78
CA ILE A 1001 -38.16 59.42 20.20
C ILE A 1001 -38.34 58.91 21.64
N ILE A 1002 -37.72 57.77 21.99
CA ILE A 1002 -37.78 57.20 23.34
C ILE A 1002 -37.14 58.15 24.36
N GLY A 1003 -35.95 58.69 24.05
CA GLY A 1003 -35.28 59.69 24.89
C GLY A 1003 -36.13 60.96 25.11
N GLY A 1004 -36.75 61.47 24.04
CA GLY A 1004 -37.66 62.61 24.11
C GLY A 1004 -38.87 62.35 25.02
N CYS A 1005 -39.49 61.17 24.93
CA CYS A 1005 -40.59 60.77 25.80
C CYS A 1005 -40.20 60.70 27.29
N VAL A 1006 -39.01 60.17 27.61
CA VAL A 1006 -38.51 60.11 29.00
C VAL A 1006 -38.26 61.52 29.56
N VAL A 1007 -37.65 62.43 28.78
CA VAL A 1007 -37.45 63.82 29.21
C VAL A 1007 -38.78 64.55 29.43
N ILE A 1008 -39.76 64.36 28.54
CA ILE A 1008 -41.11 64.92 28.71
C ILE A 1008 -41.82 64.35 29.95
N ALA A 1009 -41.65 63.06 30.25
CA ALA A 1009 -42.19 62.45 31.47
C ALA A 1009 -41.55 63.05 32.73
N LEU A 1010 -40.22 63.18 32.77
CA LEU A 1010 -39.50 63.79 33.89
C LEU A 1010 -39.89 65.26 34.13
N ILE A 1011 -40.00 66.07 33.06
CA ILE A 1011 -40.46 67.46 33.16
C ILE A 1011 -41.89 67.52 33.72
N ASN A 1012 -42.78 66.63 33.30
CA ASN A 1012 -44.14 66.56 33.85
C ASN A 1012 -44.14 66.11 35.32
N ILE A 1013 -43.31 65.16 35.74
CA ILE A 1013 -43.18 64.73 37.13
C ILE A 1013 -42.65 65.88 38.02
N ILE A 1014 -41.70 66.68 37.52
CA ILE A 1014 -41.18 67.86 38.23
C ILE A 1014 -42.25 68.95 38.36
N LEU A 1015 -42.99 69.26 37.29
CA LEU A 1015 -44.11 70.20 37.34
C LEU A 1015 -45.25 69.72 38.27
N TRP A 1016 -45.56 68.42 38.25
CA TRP A 1016 -46.59 67.81 39.08
C TRP A 1016 -46.20 67.80 40.56
N THR A 1017 -44.94 67.50 40.90
CA THR A 1017 -44.45 67.57 42.28
C THR A 1017 -44.38 69.01 42.82
N ILE A 1018 -44.06 70.01 41.99
CA ILE A 1018 -44.15 71.44 42.36
C ILE A 1018 -45.62 71.85 42.62
N LEU A 1019 -46.56 71.43 41.76
CA LEU A 1019 -47.99 71.65 41.96
C LEU A 1019 -48.53 70.94 43.22
N ILE A 1020 -48.05 69.73 43.51
CA ILE A 1020 -48.41 68.97 44.72
C ILE A 1020 -47.84 69.64 45.97
N LYS A 1021 -46.60 70.15 45.96
CA LYS A 1021 -46.05 70.93 47.09
C LYS A 1021 -46.87 72.21 47.34
N ARG A 1022 -47.26 72.96 46.30
CA ARG A 1022 -48.15 74.13 46.44
C ARG A 1022 -49.56 73.78 46.93
N ARG A 1023 -50.15 72.65 46.52
CA ARG A 1023 -51.49 72.23 47.00
C ARG A 1023 -51.47 71.59 48.40
N ARG A 1024 -50.42 70.87 48.80
CA ARG A 1024 -50.30 70.29 50.15
C ARG A 1024 -50.12 71.35 51.24
N ALA A 1025 -49.58 72.52 50.92
CA ALA A 1025 -49.59 73.69 51.81
C ALA A 1025 -50.99 74.27 52.07
N ALA A 1026 -51.93 74.11 51.12
CA ALA A 1026 -53.29 74.69 51.20
C ALA A 1026 -54.38 73.72 51.71
N LYS A 1027 -54.07 72.43 51.91
CA LYS A 1027 -55.01 71.41 52.44
C LYS A 1027 -54.48 70.68 53.68
N LYS A 1028 -53.82 71.40 54.59
CA LYS A 1028 -53.55 70.95 55.97
C LYS A 1028 -54.41 71.69 57.02
N ALA A 1029 -55.56 72.23 56.60
CA ALA A 1029 -56.49 73.05 57.41
C ALA A 1029 -57.95 72.53 57.43
N ALA A 1030 -58.23 71.43 56.72
CA ALA A 1030 -59.46 70.62 56.83
C ALA A 1030 -59.03 69.19 56.52
N ALA A 1031 -58.92 68.32 57.54
CA ALA A 1031 -60.01 67.45 58.00
C ALA A 1031 -60.34 66.40 56.92
N ALA A 1032 -60.09 65.09 57.09
CA ALA A 1032 -60.08 64.28 58.33
C ALA A 1032 -61.46 64.17 59.00
N GLU A 1033 -62.48 63.90 58.19
CA GLU A 1033 -63.66 63.13 58.60
C GLU A 1033 -64.02 62.12 57.49
N SER A 1034 -64.86 61.13 57.83
CA SER A 1034 -65.26 59.94 57.05
C SER A 1034 -65.57 60.12 55.54
N GLY A 1035 -65.44 59.12 54.66
CA GLY A 1035 -65.09 57.69 54.83
C GLY A 1035 -66.20 56.71 54.37
N LYS A 1036 -65.79 55.55 53.81
CA LYS A 1036 -66.58 54.36 53.35
C LYS A 1036 -67.27 54.38 51.96
N THR A 1037 -66.83 53.45 51.10
CA THR A 1037 -67.53 52.26 50.51
C THR A 1037 -69.07 52.07 50.64
N PRO A 1038 -69.73 51.15 49.87
CA PRO A 1038 -69.30 50.32 48.70
C PRO A 1038 -70.35 50.12 47.56
N ALA A 1039 -70.06 49.22 46.60
CA ALA A 1039 -70.87 48.05 46.15
C ALA A 1039 -71.45 47.95 44.70
N ASP A 1040 -71.48 46.69 44.23
CA ASP A 1040 -72.19 46.04 43.10
C ASP A 1040 -71.95 46.51 41.64
N SER A 1041 -71.84 45.62 40.62
CA SER A 1041 -71.71 44.13 40.54
C SER A 1041 -71.03 43.77 39.19
N GLY A 1042 -70.78 42.54 38.69
CA GLY A 1042 -71.07 41.13 39.01
C GLY A 1042 -70.64 40.26 37.77
N GLU A 1043 -70.73 38.93 37.66
CA GLU A 1043 -71.04 37.81 38.58
C GLU A 1043 -70.67 36.46 37.88
N LYS A 1044 -70.35 35.38 38.63
CA LYS A 1044 -70.33 33.92 38.23
C LYS A 1044 -69.29 33.38 37.21
N ALA A 1045 -68.87 32.11 37.22
CA ALA A 1045 -68.90 31.01 38.24
C ALA A 1045 -68.03 29.78 37.82
N GLU A 1046 -67.60 28.95 38.81
CA GLU A 1046 -67.43 27.46 38.81
C GLU A 1046 -66.57 26.73 37.72
N ALA A 1047 -65.85 25.61 37.95
CA ALA A 1047 -65.47 24.83 39.15
C ALA A 1047 -64.25 23.88 38.83
N ALA A 1048 -63.94 22.91 39.70
CA ALA A 1048 -62.81 21.94 39.66
C ALA A 1048 -62.88 20.89 38.50
N ASP A 1049 -61.90 20.00 38.21
CA ASP A 1049 -60.97 19.30 39.12
C ASP A 1049 -59.69 18.66 38.46
N GLU A 1050 -58.74 18.26 39.33
CA GLU A 1050 -57.55 17.38 39.25
C GLU A 1050 -56.70 17.03 37.97
N LYS A 1051 -55.37 17.02 38.22
CA LYS A 1051 -54.29 16.03 37.82
C LYS A 1051 -53.34 16.22 36.60
N ALA A 1052 -52.11 16.61 36.97
CA ALA A 1052 -50.83 15.86 36.86
C ALA A 1052 -50.00 15.79 35.55
N GLU A 1053 -48.73 16.24 35.70
CA GLU A 1053 -47.47 15.81 35.02
C GLU A 1053 -47.35 16.00 33.48
N THR A 1054 -46.17 16.13 32.86
CA THR A 1054 -44.76 15.91 33.29
C THR A 1054 -43.88 17.18 33.23
N ALA A 1055 -42.57 17.03 33.52
CA ALA A 1055 -41.61 18.11 33.76
C ALA A 1055 -40.69 18.48 32.57
N ASP A 1056 -39.79 19.44 32.85
CA ASP A 1056 -38.57 19.88 32.14
C ASP A 1056 -38.64 20.35 30.68
N ASN A 1057 -38.16 21.58 30.47
CA ASN A 1057 -37.41 21.97 29.29
C ASN A 1057 -36.37 23.06 29.63
N LYS A 1058 -35.40 23.23 28.74
CA LYS A 1058 -34.16 24.02 28.93
C LYS A 1058 -34.37 25.51 29.22
#